data_AF-A0A7J4GID7-F1
#
_entry.id   AF-A0A7J4GID7-F1
#
_cell.length_a   1.000
_cell.length_b   1.000
_cell.length_c   1.000
_cell.angle_alpha   90.00
_cell.angle_beta   90.00
_cell.angle_gamma   90.00
#
_symmetry.space_group_name_H-M   'P 1'
#
loop_
_entity.id
_entity.type
_entity.pdbx_description
1 polymer ?
#
loop_
_entity_poly.entity_id
_entity_poly.type
_entity_poly.pdbx_seq_one_letter_code
_entity_poly.pdbx_strand_id
1 'polypeptide(L)'
;MLDKKMTAIMMTLSMLAAAFAGCLGGEDEPEEVWELSAADDVSADIVTSAWDPIIPNLNAGEMCDVIISAMTKTDARALVVDFTRGYYTSSQGVIGAAGSAAISDVSDLNAAGTTIALQSGTTSDLYAAENLGAATIAAYDDFPSVIAAVNAGEADYAMGDSPVLALSGTLLTTFSDETFGLAVRHDSHELLDALNVAITAIVDSGEYDLIFGAWFEGTVVLTDDRDADTASAYPSPSEGSTLTSILESGAMKICSDTAYPPFENIDENGNAVGFDIDVANALADEIAAHYMGNANPMFVPPVVPVESMKIGLLNPSTGPIAVYAPPFTWAAQAAIDDLNAMGGDFELIEADSGCSGDVAASAAQSLVDAGVVGVAGAACSGASMAANAVLSAAGIVQVSYASTNPGLSDAGAYPSFYRVVPSDAIQGPAMAAMVMAAGASNPALLHMTNDYGSGLADAFEGAWGADNLCTKIGYEDSTTDFGSVAQAVADANCGSVVMVTYATDGAAILETMAYLGIALPVFGADGIADSGFLDDFSAPGAANGVQATKPRAVAGAGDFNDRCAAADGCAGGIYTAETYDAVMMIGKAAMAEDGVNMEANLQSIGTDYAGASGSHTFDASGDVAGAGYDICRFDALSSTDVFFSCRAHWTRDGGVAATEFTGMTVKIGFLNPITGPIAVYAPGFGAAANIALGMMNIAGWSSGLQFELVMADSGCDGTAAATGAQTLVDAGVVAVAGAACSGATMGANAILSAAGIPMISYASTNPGLSDATAYPLFFRVVPSDAIQGPALADVVTAGGSSNIALLHMNNDYGSGLADSFDDAWTDAGNTLCDKIGYADTDTDFTSQVQAVVDGGCDSVMLISYASDGAAILEELSAQSFTGAVYGGDGIAEEGIAVGMSDTSMLDGAVATKPASATPNERSMAFAAICGSIPDCAGGIYTAEAFDAIIIIGYSVFAQLSSPEGTPLSAMISVVGQGFVGASGVHSFDAGGDVAGNGYCVGTFAVAGDGTVSFNCDRFWTRDGGIQNA
;
A
#
# COMPACT_ATOMS: atom_id res chain seq x y z
N MET A 1 64.30 55.37 12.83
CA MET A 1 64.86 56.42 11.95
C MET A 1 63.78 56.69 10.92
N LEU A 2 62.91 57.65 11.19
CA LEU A 2 63.11 59.06 10.81
C LEU A 2 63.48 59.14 9.30
N ASP A 3 62.55 59.54 8.43
CA ASP A 3 62.07 60.92 8.29
C ASP A 3 62.90 61.68 7.26
N LYS A 4 62.28 62.71 6.67
CA LYS A 4 62.92 63.78 5.91
C LYS A 4 63.66 63.35 4.65
N LYS A 5 62.94 63.24 3.53
CA LYS A 5 63.46 63.72 2.22
C LYS A 5 62.48 63.86 1.05
N MET A 6 61.16 63.94 1.29
CA MET A 6 60.23 64.47 0.28
C MET A 6 59.62 65.83 0.63
N THR A 7 59.94 66.39 1.81
CA THR A 7 59.49 67.71 2.28
C THR A 7 60.32 68.90 1.74
N ALA A 8 61.35 68.68 0.90
CA ALA A 8 62.38 69.69 0.65
C ALA A 8 62.51 70.21 -0.79
N ILE A 9 61.66 69.78 -1.74
CA ILE A 9 61.74 70.27 -3.14
C ILE A 9 60.68 71.34 -3.48
N MET A 10 59.73 71.64 -2.58
CA MET A 10 58.76 72.72 -2.79
C MET A 10 58.92 73.94 -1.85
N MET A 11 60.06 74.05 -1.14
CA MET A 11 60.34 75.16 -0.20
C MET A 11 61.32 76.24 -0.71
N THR A 12 61.48 76.43 -2.02
CA THR A 12 62.40 77.45 -2.58
C THR A 12 61.81 78.34 -3.66
N LEU A 13 60.55 78.75 -3.50
CA LEU A 13 60.04 79.99 -4.09
C LEU A 13 59.34 80.90 -3.06
N SER A 14 59.66 80.69 -1.77
CA SER A 14 59.66 81.80 -0.82
C SER A 14 60.94 82.62 -1.05
N MET A 15 60.81 83.94 -0.93
CA MET A 15 61.94 84.88 -0.80
C MET A 15 62.64 85.39 -2.06
N LEU A 16 61.88 85.76 -3.10
CA LEU A 16 62.35 86.88 -3.92
C LEU A 16 61.21 87.80 -4.38
N ALA A 17 61.19 88.98 -3.75
CA ALA A 17 60.38 90.18 -4.02
C ALA A 17 58.94 90.17 -3.45
N ALA A 18 58.59 90.77 -2.30
CA ALA A 18 59.27 91.76 -1.46
C ALA A 18 59.93 92.91 -2.24
N ALA A 19 59.24 93.41 -3.27
CA ALA A 19 59.51 94.71 -3.87
C ALA A 19 58.32 95.09 -4.77
N PHE A 20 57.22 95.56 -4.19
CA PHE A 20 56.62 96.86 -4.53
C PHE A 20 55.27 97.04 -3.81
N ALA A 21 55.20 98.10 -2.98
CA ALA A 21 54.00 98.74 -2.43
C ALA A 21 53.19 97.90 -1.41
N GLY A 22 53.18 98.19 -0.10
CA GLY A 22 53.47 99.45 0.57
C GLY A 22 52.29 100.43 0.43
N CYS A 23 51.39 100.36 1.41
CA CYS A 23 50.24 101.24 1.70
C CYS A 23 49.06 101.22 0.69
N LEU A 24 48.05 100.39 0.99
CA LEU A 24 46.63 100.74 1.24
C LEU A 24 45.72 99.55 0.89
N GLY A 25 44.91 99.11 1.85
CA GLY A 25 43.85 98.10 1.66
C GLY A 25 43.91 97.01 2.73
N GLY A 26 42.95 97.01 3.67
CA GLY A 26 42.76 95.93 4.65
C GLY A 26 41.44 95.22 4.34
N GLU A 27 41.56 93.94 4.01
CA GLU A 27 40.54 92.88 3.77
C GLU A 27 39.93 92.45 5.13
N ASP A 28 38.61 92.27 5.29
CA ASP A 28 37.69 91.24 4.76
C ASP A 28 37.94 89.83 5.34
N GLU A 29 37.04 89.39 6.23
CA GLU A 29 37.00 88.03 6.79
C GLU A 29 36.30 87.04 5.83
N PRO A 30 36.67 85.75 5.80
CA PRO A 30 36.13 84.79 4.84
C PRO A 30 34.75 84.24 5.27
N GLU A 31 33.79 84.21 4.34
CA GLU A 31 32.51 83.50 4.52
C GLU A 31 32.75 81.97 4.50
N GLU A 32 32.18 81.24 5.47
CA GLU A 32 32.13 79.77 5.47
C GLU A 32 31.23 79.29 4.32
N VAL A 33 31.73 78.35 3.51
CA VAL A 33 30.95 77.70 2.44
C VAL A 33 30.30 76.46 3.05
N TRP A 34 28.97 76.38 3.04
CA TRP A 34 28.20 75.21 3.48
C TRP A 34 28.47 73.99 2.58
N GLU A 35 28.63 72.81 3.18
CA GLU A 35 28.74 71.50 2.50
C GLU A 35 27.73 70.53 3.14
N LEU A 36 27.04 69.74 2.31
CA LEU A 36 26.06 68.73 2.75
C LEU A 36 26.73 67.63 3.59
N SER A 37 26.22 67.39 4.80
CA SER A 37 26.63 66.27 5.66
C SER A 37 25.63 65.13 5.57
N ALA A 38 25.58 64.44 4.42
CA ALA A 38 24.64 63.35 4.19
C ALA A 38 24.80 62.20 5.21
N ALA A 39 23.67 61.60 5.60
CA ALA A 39 23.61 60.38 6.37
C ALA A 39 24.14 59.17 5.57
N ASP A 40 24.26 58.02 6.23
CA ASP A 40 24.70 56.77 5.58
C ASP A 40 23.61 56.18 4.66
N ASP A 41 22.32 56.50 4.88
CA ASP A 41 21.18 56.00 4.09
C ASP A 41 19.94 56.90 4.23
N VAL A 42 18.88 56.65 3.43
CA VAL A 42 17.55 57.26 3.57
C VAL A 42 16.49 56.18 3.75
N SER A 43 15.77 56.17 4.87
CA SER A 43 14.60 55.31 5.07
C SER A 43 13.28 56.03 4.74
N ALA A 44 12.28 55.27 4.27
CA ALA A 44 10.90 55.71 4.22
C ALA A 44 10.22 55.47 5.58
N ASP A 45 10.12 56.53 6.39
CA ASP A 45 9.53 56.45 7.72
C ASP A 45 8.03 56.75 7.63
N ILE A 46 7.21 55.69 7.58
CA ILE A 46 5.75 55.82 7.49
C ILE A 46 5.16 56.31 8.82
N VAL A 47 4.39 57.40 8.75
CA VAL A 47 3.72 58.03 9.88
C VAL A 47 2.20 57.99 9.64
N THR A 48 1.48 57.20 10.43
CA THR A 48 0.02 57.11 10.33
C THR A 48 -0.64 58.45 10.65
N SER A 49 -1.47 58.95 9.72
CA SER A 49 -2.34 60.11 9.89
C SER A 49 -3.75 59.73 9.45
N ALA A 50 -4.78 60.18 10.15
CA ALA A 50 -6.14 60.13 9.60
C ALA A 50 -6.22 60.95 8.30
N TRP A 51 -7.11 60.55 7.40
CA TRP A 51 -7.29 61.18 6.08
C TRP A 51 -7.59 62.69 6.15
N ASP A 52 -8.64 63.09 6.87
CA ASP A 52 -9.09 64.49 6.92
C ASP A 52 -7.99 65.51 7.29
N PRO A 53 -7.15 65.28 8.33
CA PRO A 53 -6.08 66.20 8.69
C PRO A 53 -4.77 66.01 7.91
N ILE A 54 -4.67 65.09 6.94
CA ILE A 54 -3.37 64.70 6.36
C ILE A 54 -2.64 65.85 5.64
N ILE A 55 -3.34 66.66 4.85
CA ILE A 55 -2.78 67.86 4.19
C ILE A 55 -2.43 68.96 5.21
N PRO A 56 -3.31 69.31 6.17
CA PRO A 56 -2.93 70.20 7.28
C PRO A 56 -1.68 69.73 8.04
N ASN A 57 -1.53 68.43 8.27
CA ASN A 57 -0.38 67.85 8.98
C ASN A 57 0.92 68.01 8.18
N LEU A 58 0.88 67.78 6.86
CA LEU A 58 2.01 68.05 5.96
C LEU A 58 2.41 69.53 5.96
N ASN A 59 1.43 70.44 5.84
CA ASN A 59 1.67 71.88 5.76
C ASN A 59 2.12 72.51 7.09
N ALA A 60 1.83 71.86 8.22
CA ALA A 60 2.40 72.25 9.52
C ALA A 60 3.92 72.00 9.58
N GLY A 61 4.44 71.08 8.76
CA GLY A 61 5.88 70.81 8.60
C GLY A 61 6.53 70.05 9.75
N GLU A 62 5.78 69.61 10.77
CA GLU A 62 6.32 68.90 11.94
C GLU A 62 6.13 67.36 11.84
N MET A 63 5.07 66.90 11.18
CA MET A 63 4.68 65.48 11.17
C MET A 63 5.34 64.68 10.05
N CYS A 64 5.37 65.22 8.83
CA CYS A 64 5.90 64.54 7.65
C CYS A 64 6.40 65.54 6.59
N ASP A 65 7.21 65.03 5.67
CA ASP A 65 7.81 65.75 4.56
C ASP A 65 7.03 65.56 3.25
N VAL A 66 6.36 64.40 3.12
CA VAL A 66 5.59 63.99 1.95
C VAL A 66 4.35 63.17 2.37
N ILE A 67 3.32 63.14 1.54
CA ILE A 67 2.16 62.25 1.68
C ILE A 67 2.17 61.21 0.56
N ILE A 68 1.97 59.93 0.90
CA ILE A 68 1.62 58.84 -0.02
C ILE A 68 0.48 58.04 0.63
N SER A 69 -0.72 58.12 0.05
CA SER A 69 -1.95 57.54 0.62
C SER A 69 -3.07 57.58 -0.40
N ALA A 70 -2.88 56.90 -1.54
CA ALA A 70 -3.82 56.85 -2.65
C ALA A 70 -4.42 58.23 -3.05
N MET A 71 -3.61 59.31 -2.97
CA MET A 71 -4.17 60.67 -3.02
C MET A 71 -4.46 61.11 -4.45
N THR A 72 -5.74 61.19 -4.81
CA THR A 72 -6.17 61.77 -6.08
C THR A 72 -5.73 63.23 -6.22
N LYS A 73 -5.06 63.52 -7.33
CA LYS A 73 -4.67 64.87 -7.76
C LYS A 73 -5.92 65.65 -8.17
N THR A 74 -6.27 66.69 -7.42
CA THR A 74 -7.39 67.59 -7.76
C THR A 74 -6.93 69.04 -7.78
N ASP A 75 -7.60 69.86 -8.60
CA ASP A 75 -7.33 71.31 -8.68
C ASP A 75 -7.42 71.97 -7.29
N ALA A 76 -8.36 71.53 -6.44
CA ALA A 76 -8.53 72.07 -5.10
C ALA A 76 -7.36 71.72 -4.16
N ARG A 77 -6.84 70.49 -4.23
CA ARG A 77 -5.66 70.08 -3.45
C ARG A 77 -4.40 70.75 -3.96
N ALA A 78 -4.25 70.90 -5.28
CA ALA A 78 -3.10 71.58 -5.91
C ALA A 78 -2.98 73.07 -5.56
N LEU A 79 -4.01 73.69 -4.95
CA LEU A 79 -3.92 75.06 -4.41
C LEU A 79 -3.20 75.15 -3.06
N VAL A 80 -2.98 74.03 -2.38
CA VAL A 80 -2.43 73.99 -1.01
C VAL A 80 -1.24 73.05 -0.84
N VAL A 81 -0.94 72.21 -1.83
CA VAL A 81 0.23 71.32 -1.91
C VAL A 81 0.71 71.23 -3.36
N ASP A 82 1.97 70.86 -3.56
CA ASP A 82 2.49 70.49 -4.88
C ASP A 82 2.44 68.97 -5.03
N PHE A 83 2.05 68.49 -6.22
CA PHE A 83 1.98 67.06 -6.54
C PHE A 83 3.14 66.61 -7.43
N THR A 84 3.65 65.41 -7.19
CA THR A 84 4.51 64.71 -8.15
C THR A 84 3.75 64.36 -9.43
N ARG A 85 4.48 63.87 -10.43
CA ARG A 85 3.92 63.01 -11.47
C ARG A 85 3.13 61.86 -10.83
N GLY A 86 2.13 61.37 -11.54
CA GLY A 86 1.32 60.25 -11.09
C GLY A 86 2.19 59.03 -10.79
N TYR A 87 1.82 58.29 -9.74
CA TYR A 87 2.42 57.00 -9.40
C TYR A 87 1.40 55.84 -9.46
N TYR A 88 0.11 56.13 -9.61
CA TYR A 88 -0.93 55.15 -9.87
C TYR A 88 -2.12 55.80 -10.60
N THR A 89 -2.85 55.03 -11.41
CA THR A 89 -4.12 55.47 -12.01
C THR A 89 -5.23 54.54 -11.54
N SER A 90 -6.18 55.08 -10.78
CA SER A 90 -7.33 54.38 -10.22
C SER A 90 -8.61 54.68 -11.00
N SER A 91 -9.67 53.97 -10.66
CA SER A 91 -11.05 54.39 -10.94
C SER A 91 -11.88 54.25 -9.68
N GLN A 92 -12.86 55.13 -9.47
CA GLN A 92 -13.82 54.97 -8.38
C GLN A 92 -14.82 53.84 -8.71
N GLY A 93 -15.38 53.20 -7.69
CA GLY A 93 -16.24 52.03 -7.83
C GLY A 93 -17.42 52.02 -6.86
N VAL A 94 -18.29 51.02 -7.03
CA VAL A 94 -19.44 50.77 -6.15
C VAL A 94 -19.57 49.28 -5.87
N ILE A 95 -19.78 48.91 -4.60
CA ILE A 95 -20.27 47.57 -4.19
C ILE A 95 -21.60 47.71 -3.45
N GLY A 96 -22.40 46.64 -3.42
CA GLY A 96 -23.69 46.60 -2.73
C GLY A 96 -23.70 45.64 -1.54
N ALA A 97 -24.54 45.93 -0.55
CA ALA A 97 -24.87 44.99 0.52
C ALA A 97 -25.57 43.72 -0.01
N ALA A 98 -25.63 42.67 0.80
CA ALA A 98 -26.34 41.44 0.44
C ALA A 98 -27.82 41.72 0.15
N GLY A 99 -28.24 41.43 -1.09
CA GLY A 99 -29.61 41.69 -1.54
C GLY A 99 -29.87 43.09 -2.11
N SER A 100 -28.84 43.94 -2.21
CA SER A 100 -28.93 45.23 -2.90
C SER A 100 -29.29 45.06 -4.37
N ALA A 101 -29.99 46.04 -4.93
CA ALA A 101 -30.38 46.01 -6.33
C ALA A 101 -29.15 46.09 -7.23
N ALA A 102 -29.18 45.38 -8.37
CA ALA A 102 -28.17 45.55 -9.40
C ALA A 102 -28.26 46.97 -10.00
N ILE A 103 -27.12 47.61 -10.20
CA ILE A 103 -26.98 48.89 -10.89
C ILE A 103 -26.10 48.69 -12.12
N SER A 104 -26.24 49.56 -13.11
CA SER A 104 -25.43 49.54 -14.33
C SER A 104 -24.60 50.81 -14.53
N ASP A 105 -24.91 51.87 -13.78
CA ASP A 105 -24.20 53.14 -13.77
C ASP A 105 -24.29 53.77 -12.37
N VAL A 106 -23.27 54.53 -11.96
CA VAL A 106 -23.25 55.17 -10.63
C VAL A 106 -24.43 56.14 -10.42
N SER A 107 -24.97 56.73 -11.49
CA SER A 107 -26.14 57.62 -11.41
C SER A 107 -27.42 56.90 -11.00
N ASP A 108 -27.49 55.57 -11.12
CA ASP A 108 -28.61 54.74 -10.63
C ASP A 108 -28.75 54.85 -9.10
N LEU A 109 -27.68 55.22 -8.39
CA LEU A 109 -27.69 55.44 -6.95
C LEU A 109 -28.41 56.72 -6.52
N ASN A 110 -28.70 57.65 -7.45
CA ASN A 110 -29.39 58.91 -7.15
C ASN A 110 -30.90 58.72 -6.94
N ALA A 111 -31.26 57.89 -5.97
CA ALA A 111 -32.62 57.47 -5.70
C ALA A 111 -33.02 57.69 -4.22
N ALA A 112 -34.25 58.13 -4.01
CA ALA A 112 -34.79 58.33 -2.67
C ALA A 112 -34.93 57.00 -1.93
N GLY A 113 -34.33 56.91 -0.73
CA GLY A 113 -34.31 55.70 0.09
C GLY A 113 -33.05 54.85 -0.07
N THR A 114 -32.15 55.21 -0.99
CA THR A 114 -30.81 54.62 -1.10
C THR A 114 -29.85 55.28 -0.10
N THR A 115 -29.11 54.48 0.64
CA THR A 115 -28.07 54.90 1.58
C THR A 115 -26.69 54.47 1.08
N ILE A 116 -25.76 55.40 0.99
CA ILE A 116 -24.41 55.16 0.46
C ILE A 116 -23.38 55.48 1.52
N ALA A 117 -22.58 54.50 1.89
CA ALA A 117 -21.43 54.67 2.77
C ALA A 117 -20.19 55.05 1.96
N LEU A 118 -19.43 56.01 2.45
CA LEU A 118 -18.15 56.43 1.88
C LEU A 118 -17.28 57.10 2.96
N GLN A 119 -15.98 57.26 2.70
CA GLN A 119 -15.08 57.96 3.61
C GLN A 119 -15.14 59.47 3.35
N SER A 120 -15.30 60.26 4.42
CA SER A 120 -15.34 61.72 4.39
C SER A 120 -14.09 62.31 3.73
N GLY A 121 -14.24 63.41 2.98
CA GLY A 121 -13.12 64.16 2.41
C GLY A 121 -12.41 63.50 1.23
N THR A 122 -12.88 62.34 0.76
CA THR A 122 -12.39 61.65 -0.44
C THR A 122 -13.06 62.18 -1.71
N THR A 123 -12.56 61.79 -2.89
CA THR A 123 -13.18 62.16 -4.17
C THR A 123 -14.54 61.50 -4.38
N SER A 124 -14.79 60.33 -3.78
CA SER A 124 -16.13 59.72 -3.75
C SER A 124 -17.13 60.56 -2.95
N ASP A 125 -16.72 61.15 -1.81
CA ASP A 125 -17.55 62.09 -1.03
C ASP A 125 -17.94 63.31 -1.87
N LEU A 126 -16.95 63.93 -2.53
CA LEU A 126 -17.18 65.08 -3.42
C LEU A 126 -18.12 64.71 -4.58
N TYR A 127 -17.89 63.57 -5.23
CA TYR A 127 -18.74 63.11 -6.32
C TYR A 127 -20.17 62.88 -5.85
N ALA A 128 -20.36 62.20 -4.71
CA ALA A 128 -21.66 61.92 -4.14
C ALA A 128 -22.41 63.20 -3.78
N ALA A 129 -21.74 64.17 -3.17
CA ALA A 129 -22.29 65.47 -2.81
C ALA A 129 -22.76 66.27 -4.06
N GLU A 130 -22.03 66.18 -5.17
CA GLU A 130 -22.35 66.88 -6.41
C GLU A 130 -23.43 66.20 -7.25
N ASN A 131 -23.45 64.86 -7.28
CA ASN A 131 -24.20 64.10 -8.29
C ASN A 131 -25.34 63.23 -7.72
N LEU A 132 -25.33 62.90 -6.43
CA LEU A 132 -26.25 61.91 -5.82
C LEU A 132 -27.20 62.51 -4.76
N GLY A 133 -27.63 63.76 -4.96
CA GLY A 133 -28.41 64.51 -3.97
C GLY A 133 -29.80 63.97 -3.57
N ALA A 134 -30.30 62.91 -4.22
CA ALA A 134 -31.51 62.19 -3.80
C ALA A 134 -31.23 60.99 -2.86
N ALA A 135 -29.99 60.52 -2.78
CA ALA A 135 -29.54 59.47 -1.86
C ALA A 135 -29.20 60.05 -0.47
N THR A 136 -29.12 59.17 0.53
CA THR A 136 -28.61 59.50 1.87
C THR A 136 -27.13 59.13 1.94
N ILE A 137 -26.25 60.13 2.08
CA ILE A 137 -24.81 59.90 2.21
C ILE A 137 -24.45 59.69 3.68
N ALA A 138 -23.83 58.55 3.98
CA ALA A 138 -23.25 58.21 5.27
C ALA A 138 -21.72 58.32 5.15
N ALA A 139 -21.19 59.48 5.52
CA ALA A 139 -19.75 59.73 5.53
C ALA A 139 -19.13 59.24 6.85
N TYR A 140 -18.05 58.46 6.74
CA TYR A 140 -17.28 57.91 7.85
C TYR A 140 -15.86 58.49 7.89
N ASP A 141 -15.24 58.48 9.07
CA ASP A 141 -13.88 59.03 9.24
C ASP A 141 -12.80 58.11 8.63
N ASP A 142 -13.09 56.80 8.52
CA ASP A 142 -12.19 55.76 8.02
C ASP A 142 -12.92 54.77 7.09
N PHE A 143 -12.18 54.14 6.19
CA PHE A 143 -12.75 53.20 5.21
C PHE A 143 -13.20 51.85 5.80
N PRO A 144 -12.55 51.25 6.81
CA PRO A 144 -13.07 50.07 7.49
C PRO A 144 -14.50 50.26 8.02
N SER A 145 -14.82 51.45 8.54
CA SER A 145 -16.18 51.81 8.96
C SER A 145 -17.18 51.84 7.80
N VAL A 146 -16.75 52.21 6.58
CA VAL A 146 -17.56 52.16 5.35
C VAL A 146 -17.96 50.72 5.03
N ILE A 147 -16.99 49.81 5.02
CA ILE A 147 -17.22 48.38 4.71
C ILE A 147 -18.07 47.72 5.79
N ALA A 148 -17.83 48.04 7.07
CA ALA A 148 -18.62 47.54 8.19
C ALA A 148 -20.10 47.94 8.07
N ALA A 149 -20.39 49.19 7.66
CA ALA A 149 -21.75 49.67 7.48
C ALA A 149 -22.51 48.90 6.39
N VAL A 150 -21.86 48.57 5.27
CA VAL A 150 -22.47 47.77 4.18
C VAL A 150 -22.68 46.31 4.61
N ASN A 151 -21.69 45.70 5.26
CA ASN A 151 -21.80 44.32 5.75
C ASN A 151 -22.88 44.14 6.83
N ALA A 152 -23.09 45.17 7.67
CA ALA A 152 -24.14 45.20 8.67
C ALA A 152 -25.53 45.52 8.08
N GLY A 153 -25.61 45.87 6.79
CA GLY A 153 -26.84 46.31 6.12
C GLY A 153 -27.32 47.69 6.59
N GLU A 154 -26.45 48.50 7.17
CA GLU A 154 -26.74 49.88 7.60
C GLU A 154 -26.67 50.87 6.42
N ALA A 155 -25.92 50.54 5.37
CA ALA A 155 -25.91 51.21 4.08
C ALA A 155 -26.17 50.21 2.93
N ASP A 156 -26.83 50.66 1.87
CA ASP A 156 -27.18 49.82 0.72
C ASP A 156 -25.97 49.58 -0.21
N TYR A 157 -25.08 50.59 -0.31
CA TYR A 157 -23.90 50.57 -1.18
C TYR A 157 -22.70 51.24 -0.49
N ALA A 158 -21.48 50.83 -0.87
CA ALA A 158 -20.24 51.55 -0.57
C ALA A 158 -19.64 52.13 -1.84
N MET A 159 -19.01 53.31 -1.71
CA MET A 159 -18.34 54.03 -2.79
C MET A 159 -16.91 54.42 -2.37
N GLY A 160 -15.95 54.29 -3.27
CA GLY A 160 -14.52 54.50 -3.03
C GLY A 160 -13.69 53.95 -4.17
N ASP A 161 -12.37 53.89 -3.99
CA ASP A 161 -11.47 53.37 -5.02
C ASP A 161 -11.76 51.90 -5.35
N SER A 162 -11.84 51.61 -6.65
CA SER A 162 -12.23 50.29 -7.14
C SER A 162 -11.33 49.14 -6.65
N PRO A 163 -9.99 49.28 -6.55
CA PRO A 163 -9.16 48.20 -6.03
C PRO A 163 -9.45 47.90 -4.54
N VAL A 164 -9.75 48.92 -3.75
CA VAL A 164 -10.08 48.77 -2.32
C VAL A 164 -11.44 48.11 -2.15
N LEU A 165 -12.43 48.56 -2.93
CA LEU A 165 -13.77 47.97 -2.91
C LEU A 165 -13.80 46.51 -3.38
N ALA A 166 -12.98 46.16 -4.37
CA ALA A 166 -12.89 44.79 -4.91
C ALA A 166 -12.45 43.76 -3.86
N LEU A 167 -11.72 44.19 -2.82
CA LEU A 167 -11.35 43.31 -1.69
C LEU A 167 -12.55 42.96 -0.80
N SER A 168 -13.62 43.76 -0.83
CA SER A 168 -14.76 43.64 0.08
C SER A 168 -16.06 43.21 -0.59
N GLY A 169 -16.09 43.10 -1.94
CA GLY A 169 -17.26 42.65 -2.67
C GLY A 169 -17.13 42.78 -4.18
N THR A 170 -18.13 42.26 -4.90
CA THR A 170 -18.18 42.38 -6.36
C THR A 170 -18.46 43.82 -6.77
N LEU A 171 -17.56 44.42 -7.54
CA LEU A 171 -17.77 45.73 -8.16
C LEU A 171 -18.98 45.69 -9.09
N LEU A 172 -19.97 46.55 -8.81
CA LEU A 172 -21.19 46.67 -9.60
C LEU A 172 -20.98 47.57 -10.83
N THR A 173 -20.21 48.64 -10.66
CA THR A 173 -19.79 49.57 -11.71
C THR A 173 -18.54 50.32 -11.27
N THR A 174 -17.76 50.80 -12.22
CA THR A 174 -16.70 51.79 -12.00
C THR A 174 -17.08 53.12 -12.66
N PHE A 175 -16.51 54.21 -12.19
CA PHE A 175 -16.71 55.57 -12.69
C PHE A 175 -15.52 56.44 -12.29
N SER A 176 -15.31 57.55 -12.98
CA SER A 176 -14.24 58.53 -12.69
C SER A 176 -12.83 57.92 -12.63
N ASP A 177 -12.09 58.03 -13.73
CA ASP A 177 -10.65 57.71 -13.74
C ASP A 177 -9.89 58.78 -12.95
N GLU A 178 -8.97 58.35 -12.09
CA GLU A 178 -8.25 59.20 -11.13
C GLU A 178 -6.75 58.95 -11.18
N THR A 179 -5.94 60.00 -11.04
CA THR A 179 -4.48 59.88 -10.96
C THR A 179 -4.02 60.21 -9.55
N PHE A 180 -3.29 59.27 -8.93
CA PHE A 180 -2.71 59.46 -7.61
C PHE A 180 -1.32 60.09 -7.70
N GLY A 181 -1.04 61.07 -6.85
CA GLY A 181 0.26 61.74 -6.76
C GLY A 181 0.72 61.88 -5.32
N LEU A 182 2.04 61.89 -5.10
CA LEU A 182 2.60 62.24 -3.80
C LEU A 182 2.47 63.74 -3.60
N ALA A 183 2.09 64.18 -2.40
CA ALA A 183 1.95 65.60 -2.08
C ALA A 183 3.10 66.08 -1.20
N VAL A 184 3.68 67.24 -1.54
CA VAL A 184 4.69 67.96 -0.76
C VAL A 184 4.26 69.41 -0.54
N ARG A 185 4.91 70.11 0.39
CA ARG A 185 4.64 71.54 0.63
C ARG A 185 5.10 72.40 -0.56
N HIS A 186 4.42 73.52 -0.78
CA HIS A 186 4.79 74.49 -1.83
C HIS A 186 6.21 75.06 -1.73
N ASP A 187 6.86 74.97 -0.58
CA ASP A 187 8.25 75.45 -0.40
C ASP A 187 9.29 74.32 -0.58
N SER A 188 8.85 73.09 -0.87
CA SER A 188 9.69 71.89 -0.93
C SER A 188 10.02 71.46 -2.37
N HIS A 189 10.30 72.43 -3.25
CA HIS A 189 10.53 72.18 -4.68
C HIS A 189 11.69 71.22 -4.98
N GLU A 190 12.78 71.25 -4.20
CA GLU A 190 13.89 70.29 -4.38
C GLU A 190 13.47 68.85 -4.05
N LEU A 191 12.62 68.67 -3.04
CA LEU A 191 12.08 67.34 -2.70
C LEU A 191 11.11 66.86 -3.80
N LEU A 192 10.25 67.76 -4.30
CA LEU A 192 9.35 67.48 -5.41
C LEU A 192 10.11 66.98 -6.64
N ASP A 193 11.17 67.69 -7.03
CA ASP A 193 12.01 67.34 -8.18
C ASP A 193 12.71 66.00 -7.97
N ALA A 194 13.25 65.75 -6.77
CA ALA A 194 13.89 64.48 -6.45
C ALA A 194 12.91 63.30 -6.52
N LEU A 195 11.68 63.45 -6.00
CA LEU A 195 10.64 62.42 -6.05
C LEU A 195 10.15 62.17 -7.49
N ASN A 196 9.99 63.21 -8.31
CA ASN A 196 9.60 63.06 -9.72
C ASN A 196 10.61 62.23 -10.53
N VAL A 197 11.89 62.46 -10.27
CA VAL A 197 12.98 61.72 -10.92
C VAL A 197 13.04 60.29 -10.38
N ALA A 198 12.89 60.09 -9.07
CA ALA A 198 12.85 58.76 -8.45
C ALA A 198 11.66 57.91 -8.96
N ILE A 199 10.45 58.48 -9.06
CA ILE A 199 9.28 57.78 -9.66
C ILE A 199 9.59 57.36 -11.10
N THR A 200 10.31 58.21 -11.85
CA THR A 200 10.71 57.87 -13.21
C THR A 200 11.76 56.74 -13.24
N ALA A 201 12.71 56.75 -12.31
CA ALA A 201 13.74 55.73 -12.20
C ALA A 201 13.16 54.33 -11.88
N ILE A 202 12.26 54.22 -10.89
CA ILE A 202 11.63 52.94 -10.53
C ILE A 202 10.72 52.39 -11.65
N VAL A 203 10.11 53.27 -12.45
CA VAL A 203 9.33 52.86 -13.63
C VAL A 203 10.24 52.38 -14.75
N ASP A 204 11.30 53.14 -15.07
CA ASP A 204 12.23 52.80 -16.16
C ASP A 204 13.08 51.56 -15.84
N SER A 205 13.34 51.25 -14.56
CA SER A 205 14.07 50.07 -14.11
C SER A 205 13.24 48.78 -14.19
N GLY A 206 11.90 48.89 -14.28
CA GLY A 206 10.96 47.77 -14.16
C GLY A 206 10.67 47.36 -12.72
N GLU A 207 11.20 48.07 -11.73
CA GLU A 207 10.92 47.83 -10.31
C GLU A 207 9.47 48.13 -9.95
N TYR A 208 8.92 49.20 -10.53
CA TYR A 208 7.50 49.53 -10.40
C TYR A 208 6.60 48.39 -10.88
N ASP A 209 6.96 47.71 -11.97
CA ASP A 209 6.17 46.58 -12.50
C ASP A 209 6.17 45.39 -11.52
N LEU A 210 7.27 45.18 -10.79
CA LEU A 210 7.38 44.15 -9.75
C LEU A 210 6.55 44.51 -8.52
N ILE A 211 6.59 45.78 -8.09
CA ILE A 211 5.77 46.28 -6.99
C ILE A 211 4.29 46.19 -7.36
N PHE A 212 3.92 46.63 -8.56
CA PHE A 212 2.54 46.54 -9.06
C PHE A 212 2.06 45.09 -9.11
N GLY A 213 2.87 44.18 -9.65
CA GLY A 213 2.53 42.76 -9.74
C GLY A 213 2.46 42.03 -8.39
N ALA A 214 2.98 42.61 -7.31
CA ALA A 214 2.82 42.06 -5.97
C ALA A 214 1.46 42.38 -5.33
N TRP A 215 0.81 43.46 -5.78
CA TRP A 215 -0.42 43.98 -5.16
C TRP A 215 -1.65 43.94 -6.07
N PHE A 216 -1.47 43.87 -7.39
CA PHE A 216 -2.57 43.92 -8.36
C PHE A 216 -2.43 42.86 -9.45
N GLU A 217 -3.56 42.31 -9.89
CA GLU A 217 -3.62 41.45 -11.07
C GLU A 217 -3.76 42.26 -12.36
N GLY A 218 -3.10 41.82 -13.44
CA GLY A 218 -3.24 42.38 -14.77
C GLY A 218 -2.08 43.29 -15.20
N THR A 219 -2.35 44.18 -16.15
CA THR A 219 -1.34 45.09 -16.70
C THR A 219 -1.28 46.38 -15.89
N VAL A 220 -0.06 46.91 -15.68
CA VAL A 220 0.20 48.21 -15.07
C VAL A 220 -0.73 49.30 -15.65
N VAL A 221 -1.44 50.00 -14.77
CA VAL A 221 -2.42 51.03 -15.12
C VAL A 221 -1.87 52.46 -15.07
N LEU A 222 -0.59 52.65 -14.73
CA LEU A 222 0.03 53.97 -14.57
C LEU A 222 0.01 54.79 -15.89
N THR A 223 -0.76 55.88 -15.88
CA THR A 223 -0.74 56.87 -16.97
C THR A 223 0.40 57.86 -16.77
N ASP A 224 1.25 58.03 -17.79
CA ASP A 224 2.32 59.05 -17.78
C ASP A 224 1.73 60.46 -17.96
N ASP A 225 1.69 61.23 -16.88
CA ASP A 225 1.15 62.59 -16.83
C ASP A 225 2.24 63.68 -16.75
N ARG A 226 3.50 63.34 -17.06
CA ARG A 226 4.61 64.30 -17.05
C ARG A 226 4.39 65.45 -18.03
N ASP A 227 4.79 66.65 -17.61
CA ASP A 227 4.75 67.86 -18.42
C ASP A 227 6.12 68.55 -18.50
N ALA A 228 6.16 69.79 -19.03
CA ALA A 228 7.40 70.55 -19.18
C ALA A 228 8.03 70.99 -17.86
N ASP A 229 7.25 70.99 -16.77
CA ASP A 229 7.67 71.42 -15.44
C ASP A 229 8.08 70.22 -14.56
N THR A 230 7.89 68.98 -15.04
CA THR A 230 8.33 67.78 -14.35
C THR A 230 9.85 67.58 -14.49
N ALA A 231 10.57 67.52 -13.35
CA ALA A 231 12.03 67.35 -13.35
C ALA A 231 12.49 66.06 -14.02
N SER A 232 13.56 66.16 -14.82
CA SER A 232 14.20 65.03 -15.52
C SER A 232 15.60 64.68 -15.00
N ALA A 233 16.06 65.37 -13.96
CA ALA A 233 17.35 65.12 -13.31
C ALA A 233 17.28 65.56 -11.85
N TYR A 234 17.93 64.81 -10.96
CA TYR A 234 17.97 65.10 -9.53
C TYR A 234 18.52 66.52 -9.26
N PRO A 235 17.89 67.30 -8.37
CA PRO A 235 18.34 68.65 -8.03
C PRO A 235 19.63 68.63 -7.19
N SER A 236 20.37 69.73 -7.20
CA SER A 236 21.48 69.94 -6.24
C SER A 236 20.91 70.46 -4.92
N PRO A 237 21.15 69.80 -3.77
CA PRO A 237 20.58 70.23 -2.48
C PRO A 237 21.11 71.60 -2.04
N SER A 238 20.23 72.46 -1.51
CA SER A 238 20.60 73.76 -0.94
C SER A 238 20.48 73.82 0.58
N GLU A 239 21.29 74.68 1.22
CA GLU A 239 21.31 74.84 2.68
C GLU A 239 19.91 75.21 3.21
N GLY A 240 19.37 74.38 4.11
CA GLY A 240 18.06 74.61 4.74
C GLY A 240 16.84 74.15 3.93
N SER A 241 17.02 73.47 2.79
CA SER A 241 15.90 72.87 2.05
C SER A 241 15.37 71.60 2.74
N THR A 242 14.13 71.21 2.45
CA THR A 242 13.54 69.96 2.96
C THR A 242 14.32 68.73 2.47
N LEU A 243 14.77 68.74 1.21
CA LEU A 243 15.61 67.67 0.67
C LEU A 243 16.92 67.55 1.47
N THR A 244 17.60 68.66 1.74
CA THR A 244 18.81 68.67 2.58
C THR A 244 18.53 68.10 3.98
N SER A 245 17.41 68.48 4.61
CA SER A 245 17.04 67.94 5.93
C SER A 245 16.84 66.42 5.89
N ILE A 246 16.23 65.87 4.84
CA ILE A 246 16.06 64.41 4.66
C ILE A 246 17.43 63.76 4.48
N LEU A 247 18.26 64.29 3.59
CA LEU A 247 19.59 63.74 3.31
C LEU A 247 20.52 63.77 4.53
N GLU A 248 20.44 64.80 5.38
CA GLU A 248 21.25 64.90 6.60
C GLU A 248 20.72 64.04 7.75
N SER A 249 19.39 63.88 7.85
CA SER A 249 18.76 63.07 8.90
C SER A 249 18.73 61.57 8.59
N GLY A 250 18.75 61.22 7.31
CA GLY A 250 18.61 59.85 6.81
C GLY A 250 17.19 59.29 6.89
N ALA A 251 16.17 60.12 7.11
CA ALA A 251 14.78 59.68 7.22
C ALA A 251 13.86 60.61 6.44
N MET A 252 13.11 60.05 5.48
CA MET A 252 12.02 60.72 4.79
C MET A 252 10.73 60.39 5.52
N LYS A 253 10.11 61.36 6.20
CA LYS A 253 8.88 61.11 6.95
C LYS A 253 7.67 61.20 6.02
N ILE A 254 6.88 60.14 5.96
CA ILE A 254 5.81 59.99 4.98
C ILE A 254 4.48 59.81 5.70
N CYS A 255 3.56 60.75 5.51
CA CYS A 255 2.21 60.60 6.05
C CYS A 255 1.38 59.65 5.17
N SER A 256 0.69 58.70 5.82
CA SER A 256 -0.23 57.76 5.15
C SER A 256 -1.43 57.41 6.05
N ASP A 257 -2.62 57.24 5.48
CA ASP A 257 -3.80 56.69 6.18
C ASP A 257 -3.79 55.17 6.10
N THR A 258 -3.10 54.52 7.04
CA THR A 258 -2.74 53.09 7.01
C THR A 258 -3.92 52.13 7.29
N ALA A 259 -5.08 52.39 6.70
CA ALA A 259 -6.32 51.64 6.82
C ALA A 259 -7.03 51.47 5.46
N TYR A 260 -6.27 51.46 4.36
CA TYR A 260 -6.76 51.51 2.97
C TYR A 260 -6.13 50.44 2.05
N PRO A 261 -6.32 49.12 2.33
CA PRO A 261 -5.74 48.05 1.51
C PRO A 261 -6.36 48.02 0.10
N PRO A 262 -5.60 47.66 -0.95
CA PRO A 262 -4.23 47.13 -0.93
C PRO A 262 -3.14 48.23 -0.96
N PHE A 263 -3.50 49.52 -0.91
CA PHE A 263 -2.54 50.62 -1.01
C PHE A 263 -1.72 50.78 0.26
N GLU A 264 -2.38 50.85 1.42
CA GLU A 264 -1.71 50.94 2.72
C GLU A 264 -2.52 50.25 3.82
N ASN A 265 -1.85 49.48 4.68
CA ASN A 265 -2.45 48.82 5.83
C ASN A 265 -1.39 48.58 6.93
N ILE A 266 -1.83 48.21 8.13
CA ILE A 266 -0.95 47.73 9.19
C ILE A 266 -1.03 46.19 9.28
N ASP A 267 0.12 45.52 9.21
CA ASP A 267 0.22 44.07 9.37
C ASP A 267 0.03 43.62 10.83
N GLU A 268 -0.02 42.31 11.08
CA GLU A 268 -0.19 41.74 12.42
C GLU A 268 0.94 42.12 13.41
N ASN A 269 2.10 42.53 12.89
CA ASN A 269 3.27 42.92 13.67
C ASN A 269 3.31 44.43 13.95
N GLY A 270 2.36 45.20 13.42
CA GLY A 270 2.29 46.65 13.58
C GLY A 270 3.10 47.44 12.56
N ASN A 271 3.55 46.82 11.46
CA ASN A 271 4.28 47.50 10.39
C ASN A 271 3.32 47.99 9.30
N ALA A 272 3.63 49.13 8.70
CA ALA A 272 2.94 49.56 7.49
C ALA A 272 3.35 48.65 6.32
N VAL A 273 2.37 48.16 5.58
CA VAL A 273 2.51 47.33 4.38
C VAL A 273 1.51 47.78 3.32
N GLY A 274 1.79 47.54 2.04
CA GLY A 274 0.89 47.92 0.96
C GLY A 274 1.64 48.46 -0.26
N PHE A 275 0.93 48.61 -1.38
CA PHE A 275 1.50 49.16 -2.61
C PHE A 275 2.14 50.54 -2.41
N ASP A 276 1.49 51.45 -1.69
CA ASP A 276 2.02 52.79 -1.40
C ASP A 276 3.29 52.72 -0.54
N ILE A 277 3.37 51.73 0.36
CA ILE A 277 4.53 51.54 1.24
C ILE A 277 5.73 51.01 0.45
N ASP A 278 5.51 50.06 -0.45
CA ASP A 278 6.57 49.52 -1.29
C ASP A 278 7.07 50.56 -2.31
N VAL A 279 6.17 51.36 -2.88
CA VAL A 279 6.56 52.53 -3.70
C VAL A 279 7.38 53.51 -2.87
N ALA A 280 6.96 53.83 -1.65
CA ALA A 280 7.70 54.75 -0.78
C ALA A 280 9.11 54.27 -0.45
N ASN A 281 9.28 52.98 -0.13
CA ASN A 281 10.58 52.35 0.11
C ASN A 281 11.48 52.44 -1.13
N ALA A 282 10.96 52.09 -2.31
CA ALA A 282 11.72 52.16 -3.56
C ALA A 282 12.14 53.60 -3.90
N LEU A 283 11.29 54.60 -3.60
CA LEU A 283 11.65 56.01 -3.78
C LEU A 283 12.76 56.47 -2.82
N ALA A 284 12.76 56.00 -1.57
CA ALA A 284 13.82 56.28 -0.62
C ALA A 284 15.15 55.64 -1.05
N ASP A 285 15.11 54.39 -1.51
CA ASP A 285 16.28 53.66 -2.03
C ASP A 285 16.87 54.34 -3.27
N GLU A 286 16.04 54.81 -4.22
CA GLU A 286 16.51 55.58 -5.38
C GLU A 286 17.17 56.91 -4.99
N ILE A 287 16.59 57.62 -4.03
CA ILE A 287 17.16 58.88 -3.51
C ILE A 287 18.49 58.63 -2.80
N ALA A 288 18.58 57.59 -1.97
CA ALA A 288 19.82 57.20 -1.29
C ALA A 288 20.89 56.75 -2.30
N ALA A 289 20.53 55.97 -3.31
CA ALA A 289 21.44 55.54 -4.36
C ALA A 289 22.01 56.74 -5.14
N HIS A 290 21.20 57.75 -5.42
CA HIS A 290 21.67 58.95 -6.11
C HIS A 290 22.60 59.83 -5.26
N TYR A 291 22.17 60.21 -4.04
CA TYR A 291 22.88 61.21 -3.24
C TYR A 291 23.98 60.63 -2.34
N MET A 292 23.87 59.36 -1.96
CA MET A 292 24.77 58.71 -0.99
C MET A 292 25.61 57.59 -1.63
N GLY A 293 25.27 57.17 -2.85
CA GLY A 293 25.97 56.10 -3.56
C GLY A 293 25.65 54.70 -3.03
N ASN A 294 24.50 54.56 -2.38
CA ASN A 294 24.01 53.29 -1.85
C ASN A 294 23.63 52.32 -2.97
N ALA A 295 23.53 51.04 -2.62
CA ALA A 295 22.95 50.08 -3.53
C ALA A 295 21.45 50.37 -3.66
N ASN A 296 20.92 50.31 -4.87
CA ASN A 296 19.48 50.28 -5.10
C ASN A 296 19.07 48.83 -5.44
N PRO A 297 18.65 48.02 -4.45
CA PRO A 297 18.23 46.65 -4.70
C PRO A 297 16.85 46.64 -5.35
N MET A 298 16.70 45.91 -6.46
CA MET A 298 15.37 45.68 -7.06
C MET A 298 14.42 45.03 -6.04
N PHE A 299 13.18 45.53 -6.00
CA PHE A 299 12.09 44.95 -5.24
C PHE A 299 11.96 43.43 -5.47
N VAL A 300 11.83 42.69 -4.37
CA VAL A 300 11.60 41.24 -4.36
C VAL A 300 10.20 41.01 -3.80
N PRO A 301 9.25 40.52 -4.61
CA PRO A 301 7.90 40.25 -4.15
C PRO A 301 7.89 39.26 -2.96
N PRO A 302 7.06 39.49 -1.93
CA PRO A 302 6.84 38.49 -0.90
C PRO A 302 6.23 37.22 -1.53
N VAL A 303 6.78 36.04 -1.17
CA VAL A 303 6.23 34.75 -1.62
C VAL A 303 4.91 34.53 -0.88
N VAL A 304 3.78 34.77 -1.55
CA VAL A 304 2.46 34.37 -1.05
C VAL A 304 2.32 32.86 -1.25
N PRO A 305 2.15 32.05 -0.20
CA PRO A 305 1.79 30.64 -0.37
C PRO A 305 0.41 30.57 -1.04
N VAL A 306 0.29 29.84 -2.14
CA VAL A 306 -1.03 29.37 -2.59
C VAL A 306 -1.54 28.44 -1.49
N GLU A 307 -2.76 28.64 -0.97
CA GLU A 307 -3.32 27.66 -0.04
C GLU A 307 -3.53 26.34 -0.79
N SER A 308 -2.93 25.25 -0.29
CA SER A 308 -3.06 23.91 -0.86
C SER A 308 -4.54 23.50 -0.98
N MET A 309 -4.90 22.88 -2.09
CA MET A 309 -6.24 22.31 -2.28
C MET A 309 -6.42 21.10 -1.35
N LYS A 310 -7.50 21.06 -0.58
CA LYS A 310 -7.73 20.00 0.41
C LYS A 310 -8.63 18.90 -0.15
N ILE A 311 -8.20 17.66 -0.08
CA ILE A 311 -9.04 16.49 -0.39
C ILE A 311 -9.41 15.80 0.93
N GLY A 312 -10.69 15.58 1.17
CA GLY A 312 -11.17 14.89 2.35
C GLY A 312 -11.09 13.36 2.20
N LEU A 313 -10.71 12.67 3.28
CA LEU A 313 -10.82 11.21 3.39
C LEU A 313 -11.73 10.86 4.57
N LEU A 314 -12.88 10.24 4.30
CA LEU A 314 -13.77 9.68 5.33
C LEU A 314 -13.35 8.24 5.66
N ASN A 315 -12.34 8.12 6.51
CA ASN A 315 -11.72 6.85 6.90
C ASN A 315 -12.45 6.23 8.11
N PRO A 316 -12.74 4.92 8.20
CA PRO A 316 -13.30 4.31 9.41
C PRO A 316 -12.23 4.07 10.48
N SER A 317 -11.59 5.12 11.00
CA SER A 317 -10.53 5.02 12.02
C SER A 317 -11.03 4.40 13.34
N THR A 318 -12.34 4.43 13.57
CA THR A 318 -13.02 3.65 14.61
C THR A 318 -14.15 2.79 14.04
N GLY A 319 -14.70 1.89 14.86
CA GLY A 319 -15.80 1.01 14.48
C GLY A 319 -15.36 -0.39 14.03
N PRO A 320 -16.28 -1.19 13.46
CA PRO A 320 -16.08 -2.62 13.21
C PRO A 320 -15.02 -2.94 12.15
N ILE A 321 -14.66 -1.98 11.30
CA ILE A 321 -13.70 -2.19 10.21
C ILE A 321 -12.43 -1.34 10.36
N ALA A 322 -12.14 -0.87 11.58
CA ALA A 322 -11.00 0.01 11.87
C ALA A 322 -9.63 -0.59 11.55
N VAL A 323 -9.55 -1.93 11.45
CA VAL A 323 -8.34 -2.65 11.01
C VAL A 323 -7.88 -2.23 9.60
N TYR A 324 -8.80 -1.80 8.73
CA TYR A 324 -8.47 -1.35 7.38
C TYR A 324 -8.17 0.16 7.27
N ALA A 325 -8.34 0.94 8.34
CA ALA A 325 -8.08 2.37 8.30
C ALA A 325 -6.61 2.73 7.98
N PRO A 326 -5.58 2.08 8.59
CA PRO A 326 -4.19 2.36 8.25
C PRO A 326 -3.83 2.16 6.76
N PRO A 327 -4.20 1.04 6.09
CA PRO A 327 -3.92 0.89 4.66
C PRO A 327 -4.70 1.88 3.79
N PHE A 328 -5.90 2.32 4.19
CA PHE A 328 -6.61 3.40 3.50
C PHE A 328 -5.89 4.75 3.60
N THR A 329 -5.42 5.13 4.80
CA THR A 329 -4.60 6.34 4.98
C THR A 329 -3.35 6.29 4.11
N TRP A 330 -2.64 5.16 4.09
CA TRP A 330 -1.45 5.00 3.27
C TRP A 330 -1.75 5.17 1.77
N ALA A 331 -2.81 4.51 1.28
CA ALA A 331 -3.21 4.59 -0.12
C ALA A 331 -3.65 6.00 -0.54
N ALA A 332 -4.42 6.68 0.30
CA ALA A 332 -4.84 8.06 0.08
C ALA A 332 -3.64 9.03 0.07
N GLN A 333 -2.69 8.85 0.99
CA GLN A 333 -1.48 9.67 1.02
C GLN A 333 -0.61 9.43 -0.22
N ALA A 334 -0.47 8.18 -0.66
CA ALA A 334 0.25 7.86 -1.90
C ALA A 334 -0.36 8.54 -3.13
N ALA A 335 -1.69 8.67 -3.18
CA ALA A 335 -2.38 9.41 -4.24
C ALA A 335 -2.09 10.92 -4.17
N ILE A 336 -2.08 11.51 -2.97
CA ILE A 336 -1.72 12.92 -2.78
C ILE A 336 -0.28 13.20 -3.20
N ASP A 337 0.65 12.33 -2.79
CA ASP A 337 2.06 12.44 -3.18
C ASP A 337 2.21 12.39 -4.71
N ASP A 338 1.49 11.50 -5.38
CA ASP A 338 1.50 11.37 -6.84
C ASP A 338 0.84 12.57 -7.54
N LEU A 339 -0.28 13.11 -7.02
CA LEU A 339 -0.91 14.34 -7.53
C LEU A 339 0.03 15.55 -7.41
N ASN A 340 0.75 15.67 -6.30
CA ASN A 340 1.73 16.74 -6.09
C ASN A 340 2.95 16.57 -7.00
N ALA A 341 3.39 15.34 -7.24
CA ALA A 341 4.42 15.05 -8.24
C ALA A 341 3.97 15.38 -9.67
N MET A 342 2.67 15.37 -9.95
CA MET A 342 2.07 15.81 -11.22
C MET A 342 1.95 17.34 -11.35
N GLY A 343 2.39 18.11 -10.36
CA GLY A 343 2.33 19.57 -10.34
C GLY A 343 1.07 20.15 -9.68
N GLY A 344 0.29 19.33 -8.98
CA GLY A 344 -0.73 19.81 -8.05
C GLY A 344 -0.13 20.33 -6.73
N ASP A 345 -0.98 20.95 -5.93
CA ASP A 345 -0.68 21.33 -4.55
C ASP A 345 -1.85 20.90 -3.66
N PHE A 346 -1.77 19.67 -3.17
CA PHE A 346 -2.83 18.98 -2.44
C PHE A 346 -2.42 18.58 -1.02
N GLU A 347 -3.37 18.73 -0.11
CA GLU A 347 -3.31 18.27 1.28
C GLU A 347 -4.44 17.26 1.55
N LEU A 348 -4.14 16.17 2.27
CA LEU A 348 -5.14 15.22 2.73
C LEU A 348 -5.73 15.66 4.08
N ILE A 349 -7.05 15.78 4.16
CA ILE A 349 -7.76 16.00 5.42
C ILE A 349 -8.52 14.72 5.78
N GLU A 350 -8.02 13.97 6.73
CA GLU A 350 -8.66 12.73 7.20
C GLU A 350 -9.67 13.01 8.32
N ALA A 351 -10.86 12.42 8.23
CA ALA A 351 -11.87 12.45 9.27
C ALA A 351 -12.47 11.06 9.51
N ASP A 352 -12.71 10.72 10.78
CA ASP A 352 -13.22 9.41 11.17
C ASP A 352 -14.71 9.26 10.84
N SER A 353 -15.06 8.29 10.00
CA SER A 353 -16.44 7.93 9.69
C SER A 353 -17.07 7.00 10.73
N GLY A 354 -16.26 6.33 11.56
CA GLY A 354 -16.69 5.35 12.54
C GLY A 354 -17.43 4.14 11.97
N CYS A 355 -17.48 3.99 10.63
CA CYS A 355 -18.43 3.12 9.92
C CYS A 355 -19.89 3.32 10.40
N SER A 356 -20.25 4.55 10.80
CA SER A 356 -21.53 4.89 11.43
C SER A 356 -22.13 6.14 10.80
N GLY A 357 -23.45 6.14 10.56
CA GLY A 357 -24.13 7.28 9.96
C GLY A 357 -23.96 8.58 10.76
N ASP A 358 -24.10 8.52 12.09
CA ASP A 358 -24.01 9.70 12.97
C ASP A 358 -22.60 10.30 13.00
N VAL A 359 -21.59 9.42 13.07
CA VAL A 359 -20.18 9.81 13.12
C VAL A 359 -19.77 10.37 11.76
N ALA A 360 -20.12 9.69 10.67
CA ALA A 360 -19.80 10.10 9.31
C ALA A 360 -20.46 11.43 8.90
N ALA A 361 -21.70 11.70 9.30
CA ALA A 361 -22.32 13.00 9.04
C ALA A 361 -21.58 14.15 9.74
N SER A 362 -21.17 13.93 11.00
CA SER A 362 -20.39 14.92 11.76
C SER A 362 -18.99 15.13 11.17
N ALA A 363 -18.34 14.04 10.76
CA ALA A 363 -17.04 14.07 10.09
C ALA A 363 -17.12 14.78 8.73
N ALA A 364 -18.15 14.49 7.93
CA ALA A 364 -18.40 15.17 6.66
C ALA A 364 -18.56 16.69 6.86
N GLN A 365 -19.28 17.12 7.91
CA GLN A 365 -19.38 18.54 8.24
C GLN A 365 -18.01 19.15 8.57
N SER A 366 -17.15 18.44 9.31
CA SER A 366 -15.80 18.94 9.60
C SER A 366 -14.92 19.08 8.35
N LEU A 367 -15.12 18.22 7.35
CA LEU A 367 -14.44 18.31 6.06
C LEU A 367 -14.97 19.49 5.23
N VAL A 368 -16.29 19.72 5.22
CA VAL A 368 -16.90 20.93 4.63
C VAL A 368 -16.31 22.18 5.26
N ASP A 369 -16.26 22.24 6.60
CA ASP A 369 -15.73 23.38 7.36
C ASP A 369 -14.22 23.59 7.10
N ALA A 370 -13.48 22.52 6.77
CA ALA A 370 -12.07 22.59 6.40
C ALA A 370 -11.82 23.09 4.97
N GLY A 371 -12.87 23.22 4.16
CA GLY A 371 -12.80 23.73 2.78
C GLY A 371 -12.30 22.69 1.77
N VAL A 372 -12.64 21.42 1.93
CA VAL A 372 -12.24 20.38 0.97
C VAL A 372 -12.93 20.55 -0.39
N VAL A 373 -12.22 20.25 -1.48
CA VAL A 373 -12.76 20.31 -2.86
C VAL A 373 -13.56 19.07 -3.26
N GLY A 374 -13.37 17.96 -2.55
CA GLY A 374 -14.03 16.68 -2.76
C GLY A 374 -13.69 15.71 -1.63
N VAL A 375 -14.50 14.67 -1.46
CA VAL A 375 -14.31 13.67 -0.40
C VAL A 375 -14.23 12.27 -0.97
N ALA A 376 -13.15 11.56 -0.66
CA ALA A 376 -13.04 10.12 -0.86
C ALA A 376 -13.66 9.39 0.35
N GLY A 377 -14.54 8.43 0.10
CA GLY A 377 -15.23 7.64 1.12
C GLY A 377 -16.74 7.91 1.21
N ALA A 378 -17.42 7.50 2.27
CA ALA A 378 -16.91 6.63 3.33
C ALA A 378 -16.75 5.18 2.84
N ALA A 379 -16.14 4.33 3.67
CA ALA A 379 -16.02 2.91 3.38
C ALA A 379 -17.37 2.16 3.53
N CYS A 380 -18.11 2.44 4.61
CA CYS A 380 -19.36 1.75 4.91
C CYS A 380 -20.58 2.40 4.25
N SER A 381 -21.49 1.59 3.69
CA SER A 381 -22.66 2.10 2.95
C SER A 381 -23.53 3.06 3.76
N GLY A 382 -23.88 2.74 5.01
CA GLY A 382 -24.68 3.63 5.85
C GLY A 382 -23.96 4.93 6.24
N ALA A 383 -22.64 4.87 6.44
CA ALA A 383 -21.80 6.05 6.65
C ALA A 383 -21.76 6.93 5.40
N SER A 384 -21.63 6.34 4.21
CA SER A 384 -21.65 7.05 2.94
C SER A 384 -22.99 7.73 2.67
N MET A 385 -24.10 7.06 2.97
CA MET A 385 -25.44 7.65 2.84
C MET A 385 -25.62 8.88 3.74
N ALA A 386 -25.16 8.81 4.99
CA ALA A 386 -25.26 9.92 5.93
C ALA A 386 -24.30 11.07 5.61
N ALA A 387 -23.07 10.76 5.19
CA ALA A 387 -22.10 11.76 4.74
C ALA A 387 -22.59 12.50 3.49
N ASN A 388 -23.18 11.79 2.52
CA ASN A 388 -23.69 12.39 1.29
C ASN A 388 -24.76 13.46 1.57
N ALA A 389 -25.62 13.24 2.56
CA ALA A 389 -26.64 14.21 2.94
C ALA A 389 -26.05 15.57 3.39
N VAL A 390 -24.82 15.56 3.93
CA VAL A 390 -24.09 16.78 4.32
C VAL A 390 -23.28 17.34 3.15
N LEU A 391 -22.51 16.49 2.47
CA LEU A 391 -21.61 16.89 1.38
C LEU A 391 -22.37 17.45 0.18
N SER A 392 -23.43 16.78 -0.26
CA SER A 392 -24.22 17.23 -1.41
C SER A 392 -24.95 18.55 -1.14
N ALA A 393 -25.34 18.81 0.11
CA ALA A 393 -25.93 20.09 0.50
C ALA A 393 -24.93 21.25 0.42
N ALA A 394 -23.63 20.95 0.60
CA ALA A 394 -22.51 21.87 0.42
C ALA A 394 -21.99 21.91 -1.03
N GLY A 395 -22.54 21.13 -1.95
CA GLY A 395 -22.08 21.04 -3.34
C GLY A 395 -20.75 20.28 -3.51
N ILE A 396 -20.36 19.46 -2.52
CA ILE A 396 -19.10 18.69 -2.54
C ILE A 396 -19.38 17.28 -3.07
N VAL A 397 -18.58 16.85 -4.05
CA VAL A 397 -18.64 15.49 -4.61
C VAL A 397 -18.10 14.45 -3.64
N GLN A 398 -18.73 13.28 -3.63
CA GLN A 398 -18.30 12.14 -2.83
C GLN A 398 -17.94 10.97 -3.73
N VAL A 399 -16.71 10.44 -3.62
CA VAL A 399 -16.26 9.25 -4.36
C VAL A 399 -15.97 8.13 -3.37
N SER A 400 -16.89 7.18 -3.21
CA SER A 400 -16.67 6.05 -2.31
C SER A 400 -15.74 5.00 -2.94
N TYR A 401 -14.81 4.53 -2.12
CA TYR A 401 -13.87 3.47 -2.46
C TYR A 401 -14.31 2.07 -2.00
N ALA A 402 -15.37 1.94 -1.19
CA ALA A 402 -15.81 0.64 -0.66
C ALA A 402 -17.32 0.48 -0.39
N SER A 403 -18.17 1.51 -0.58
CA SER A 403 -19.61 1.39 -0.32
C SER A 403 -20.38 0.75 -1.49
N THR A 404 -20.87 -0.47 -1.27
CA THR A 404 -21.43 -1.32 -2.32
C THR A 404 -22.96 -1.36 -2.39
N ASN A 405 -23.69 -0.84 -1.38
CA ASN A 405 -25.14 -0.96 -1.31
C ASN A 405 -25.83 -0.45 -2.61
N PRO A 406 -26.82 -1.17 -3.20
CA PRO A 406 -27.47 -0.76 -4.45
C PRO A 406 -28.30 0.53 -4.34
N GLY A 407 -28.77 0.88 -3.14
CA GLY A 407 -29.55 2.09 -2.87
C GLY A 407 -28.77 3.38 -3.10
N LEU A 408 -27.43 3.35 -2.96
CA LEU A 408 -26.57 4.51 -3.26
C LEU A 408 -26.63 4.92 -4.75
N SER A 409 -27.10 4.05 -5.64
CA SER A 409 -27.28 4.34 -7.07
C SER A 409 -28.50 5.23 -7.38
N ASP A 410 -29.34 5.55 -6.38
CA ASP A 410 -30.44 6.50 -6.54
C ASP A 410 -29.91 7.94 -6.52
N ALA A 411 -29.58 8.47 -7.71
CA ALA A 411 -29.07 9.83 -7.88
C ALA A 411 -30.03 10.94 -7.38
N GLY A 412 -31.32 10.63 -7.18
CA GLY A 412 -32.27 11.56 -6.58
C GLY A 412 -32.17 11.61 -5.05
N ALA A 413 -31.84 10.47 -4.42
CA ALA A 413 -31.63 10.37 -2.98
C ALA A 413 -30.19 10.74 -2.57
N TYR A 414 -29.22 10.43 -3.42
CA TYR A 414 -27.78 10.63 -3.19
C TYR A 414 -27.12 11.40 -4.34
N PRO A 415 -27.45 12.70 -4.52
CA PRO A 415 -26.84 13.51 -5.56
C PRO A 415 -25.32 13.63 -5.35
N SER A 416 -24.58 13.74 -6.46
CA SER A 416 -23.12 13.89 -6.47
C SER A 416 -22.33 12.78 -5.75
N PHE A 417 -22.95 11.60 -5.62
CA PHE A 417 -22.28 10.37 -5.17
C PHE A 417 -21.74 9.59 -6.38
N TYR A 418 -20.51 9.13 -6.26
CA TYR A 418 -19.81 8.27 -7.21
C TYR A 418 -19.12 7.15 -6.44
N ARG A 419 -18.83 6.03 -7.12
CA ARG A 419 -18.00 4.97 -6.51
C ARG A 419 -17.13 4.28 -7.53
N VAL A 420 -15.93 3.89 -7.09
CA VAL A 420 -14.97 3.12 -7.88
C VAL A 420 -15.02 1.61 -7.57
N VAL A 421 -15.82 1.22 -6.58
CA VAL A 421 -16.17 -0.18 -6.30
C VAL A 421 -17.50 -0.55 -6.99
N PRO A 422 -17.68 -1.77 -7.52
CA PRO A 422 -18.93 -2.17 -8.14
C PRO A 422 -20.07 -2.36 -7.12
N SER A 423 -21.30 -2.15 -7.59
CA SER A 423 -22.53 -2.33 -6.80
C SER A 423 -22.77 -3.77 -6.35
N ASP A 424 -23.36 -3.96 -5.17
CA ASP A 424 -23.92 -5.24 -4.72
C ASP A 424 -24.98 -5.80 -5.68
N ALA A 425 -25.61 -4.95 -6.49
CA ALA A 425 -26.51 -5.37 -7.56
C ALA A 425 -25.81 -6.27 -8.59
N ILE A 426 -24.48 -6.18 -8.67
CA ILE A 426 -23.61 -7.01 -9.50
C ILE A 426 -23.04 -8.18 -8.66
N GLN A 427 -22.70 -7.94 -7.40
CA GLN A 427 -22.15 -8.97 -6.50
C GLN A 427 -23.13 -10.08 -6.15
N GLY A 428 -24.40 -9.77 -5.88
CA GLY A 428 -25.42 -10.76 -5.54
C GLY A 428 -25.52 -11.89 -6.59
N PRO A 429 -25.63 -11.57 -7.90
CA PRO A 429 -25.50 -12.55 -8.98
C PRO A 429 -24.18 -13.33 -9.01
N ALA A 430 -23.05 -12.69 -8.72
CA ALA A 430 -21.74 -13.34 -8.66
C ALA A 430 -21.68 -14.37 -7.51
N MET A 431 -22.19 -14.00 -6.32
CA MET A 431 -22.32 -14.89 -5.16
C MET A 431 -23.23 -16.08 -5.47
N ALA A 432 -24.39 -15.85 -6.11
CA ALA A 432 -25.27 -16.94 -6.55
C ALA A 432 -24.55 -17.90 -7.52
N ALA A 433 -23.78 -17.37 -8.47
CA ALA A 433 -22.99 -18.17 -9.39
C ALA A 433 -21.87 -18.96 -8.70
N MET A 434 -21.21 -18.38 -7.70
CA MET A 434 -20.21 -19.05 -6.85
C MET A 434 -20.80 -20.23 -6.09
N VAL A 435 -21.96 -20.04 -5.43
CA VAL A 435 -22.67 -21.11 -4.70
C VAL A 435 -23.04 -22.26 -5.65
N MET A 436 -23.59 -21.94 -6.83
CA MET A 436 -23.94 -22.94 -7.85
C MET A 436 -22.70 -23.68 -8.39
N ALA A 437 -21.61 -22.97 -8.66
CA ALA A 437 -20.36 -23.56 -9.16
C ALA A 437 -19.72 -24.53 -8.16
N ALA A 438 -19.88 -24.26 -6.86
CA ALA A 438 -19.45 -25.15 -5.79
C ALA A 438 -20.37 -26.39 -5.62
N GLY A 439 -21.47 -26.49 -6.38
CA GLY A 439 -22.45 -27.58 -6.27
C GLY A 439 -23.30 -27.53 -5.00
N ALA A 440 -23.30 -26.39 -4.29
CA ALA A 440 -24.10 -26.19 -3.09
C ALA A 440 -25.54 -25.75 -3.45
N SER A 441 -26.47 -26.02 -2.53
CA SER A 441 -27.88 -25.66 -2.69
C SER A 441 -28.56 -25.52 -1.32
N ASN A 442 -29.76 -24.94 -1.30
CA ASN A 442 -30.53 -24.71 -0.08
C ASN A 442 -29.77 -23.90 0.99
N PRO A 443 -29.26 -22.69 0.67
CA PRO A 443 -28.46 -21.90 1.59
C PRO A 443 -29.32 -21.27 2.71
N ALA A 444 -28.79 -21.24 3.92
CA ALA A 444 -29.16 -20.23 4.91
C ALA A 444 -28.51 -18.90 4.52
N LEU A 445 -29.27 -17.81 4.46
CA LEU A 445 -28.75 -16.46 4.25
C LEU A 445 -28.62 -15.73 5.59
N LEU A 446 -27.40 -15.60 6.08
CA LEU A 446 -27.05 -14.84 7.28
C LEU A 446 -26.63 -13.44 6.87
N HIS A 447 -27.12 -12.41 7.54
CA HIS A 447 -26.71 -11.05 7.21
C HIS A 447 -26.78 -10.10 8.41
N MET A 448 -25.88 -9.12 8.42
CA MET A 448 -26.03 -7.94 9.28
C MET A 448 -27.28 -7.16 8.87
N THR A 449 -27.97 -6.54 9.83
CA THR A 449 -29.17 -5.72 9.57
C THR A 449 -28.87 -4.28 9.18
N ASN A 450 -27.60 -3.86 9.18
CA ASN A 450 -27.20 -2.55 8.65
C ASN A 450 -27.38 -2.43 7.13
N ASP A 451 -27.11 -1.24 6.59
CA ASP A 451 -27.32 -0.94 5.18
C ASP A 451 -26.47 -1.83 4.25
N TYR A 452 -25.20 -2.11 4.59
CA TYR A 452 -24.37 -3.02 3.78
C TYR A 452 -24.95 -4.45 3.79
N GLY A 453 -25.13 -5.02 4.99
CA GLY A 453 -25.58 -6.39 5.18
C GLY A 453 -26.93 -6.66 4.53
N SER A 454 -27.90 -5.78 4.76
CA SER A 454 -29.24 -5.91 4.20
C SER A 454 -29.26 -5.71 2.68
N GLY A 455 -28.52 -4.71 2.16
CA GLY A 455 -28.47 -4.41 0.74
C GLY A 455 -27.92 -5.57 -0.09
N LEU A 456 -26.79 -6.15 0.32
CA LEU A 456 -26.20 -7.29 -0.37
C LEU A 456 -26.99 -8.59 -0.16
N ALA A 457 -27.57 -8.80 1.04
CA ALA A 457 -28.45 -9.94 1.27
C ALA A 457 -29.68 -9.92 0.35
N ASP A 458 -30.29 -8.76 0.15
CA ASP A 458 -31.42 -8.59 -0.77
C ASP A 458 -30.99 -8.78 -2.24
N ALA A 459 -29.79 -8.31 -2.62
CA ALA A 459 -29.25 -8.55 -3.96
C ALA A 459 -28.99 -10.05 -4.22
N PHE A 460 -28.41 -10.77 -3.25
CA PHE A 460 -28.24 -12.22 -3.34
C PHE A 460 -29.58 -12.95 -3.39
N GLU A 461 -30.53 -12.63 -2.50
CA GLU A 461 -31.87 -13.22 -2.49
C GLU A 461 -32.60 -12.98 -3.81
N GLY A 462 -32.46 -11.79 -4.40
CA GLY A 462 -33.01 -11.45 -5.71
C GLY A 462 -32.42 -12.31 -6.84
N ALA A 463 -31.12 -12.59 -6.79
CA ALA A 463 -30.43 -13.44 -7.77
C ALA A 463 -30.72 -14.94 -7.57
N TRP A 464 -30.82 -15.40 -6.32
CA TRP A 464 -31.03 -16.81 -5.96
C TRP A 464 -32.51 -17.24 -6.03
N GLY A 465 -33.42 -16.32 -5.70
CA GLY A 465 -34.85 -16.55 -5.51
C GLY A 465 -35.21 -16.88 -4.07
N ALA A 466 -36.06 -16.06 -3.45
CA ALA A 466 -36.48 -16.20 -2.05
C ALA A 466 -37.07 -17.59 -1.70
N ASP A 467 -37.86 -18.18 -2.62
CA ASP A 467 -38.45 -19.51 -2.43
C ASP A 467 -37.40 -20.66 -2.38
N ASN A 468 -36.15 -20.39 -2.77
CA ASN A 468 -35.05 -21.34 -2.79
C ASN A 468 -34.08 -21.17 -1.60
N LEU A 469 -34.33 -20.22 -0.70
CA LEU A 469 -33.58 -20.07 0.55
C LEU A 469 -34.08 -21.08 1.59
N CYS A 470 -33.16 -21.66 2.34
CA CYS A 470 -33.50 -22.49 3.49
C CYS A 470 -34.11 -21.65 4.61
N THR A 471 -33.44 -20.55 4.92
CA THR A 471 -33.85 -19.55 5.93
C THR A 471 -33.07 -18.25 5.68
N LYS A 472 -33.60 -17.11 6.12
CA LYS A 472 -32.93 -15.80 6.12
C LYS A 472 -32.89 -15.30 7.56
N ILE A 473 -31.70 -15.05 8.10
CA ILE A 473 -31.46 -14.71 9.50
C ILE A 473 -30.65 -13.41 9.54
N GLY A 474 -31.30 -12.34 10.01
CA GLY A 474 -30.65 -11.07 10.29
C GLY A 474 -30.10 -11.02 11.71
N TYR A 475 -28.95 -10.38 11.92
CA TYR A 475 -28.43 -10.02 13.25
C TYR A 475 -27.96 -8.57 13.28
N GLU A 476 -28.03 -7.97 14.46
CA GLU A 476 -27.65 -6.57 14.68
C GLU A 476 -26.14 -6.41 14.80
N ASP A 477 -25.58 -5.28 14.38
CA ASP A 477 -24.15 -4.93 14.45
C ASP A 477 -23.56 -4.97 15.87
N SER A 478 -24.40 -4.95 16.90
CA SER A 478 -24.00 -5.05 18.31
C SER A 478 -23.98 -6.49 18.85
N THR A 479 -24.27 -7.47 18.00
CA THR A 479 -24.30 -8.89 18.39
C THR A 479 -22.87 -9.38 18.64
N THR A 480 -22.64 -10.01 19.79
CA THR A 480 -21.33 -10.60 20.14
C THR A 480 -21.41 -12.09 20.47
N ASP A 481 -22.62 -12.65 20.55
CA ASP A 481 -22.88 -14.08 20.76
C ASP A 481 -23.76 -14.61 19.62
N PHE A 482 -23.17 -15.47 18.80
CA PHE A 482 -23.80 -16.03 17.60
C PHE A 482 -24.39 -17.43 17.81
N GLY A 483 -24.46 -17.92 19.06
CA GLY A 483 -25.01 -19.24 19.36
C GLY A 483 -26.44 -19.43 18.84
N SER A 484 -27.27 -18.40 18.96
CA SER A 484 -28.65 -18.43 18.45
C SER A 484 -28.74 -18.42 16.92
N VAL A 485 -27.84 -17.69 16.25
CA VAL A 485 -27.75 -17.64 14.78
C VAL A 485 -27.33 -19.00 14.24
N ALA A 486 -26.26 -19.58 14.78
CA ALA A 486 -25.75 -20.89 14.37
C ALA A 486 -26.77 -22.01 14.67
N GLN A 487 -27.42 -21.98 15.83
CA GLN A 487 -28.46 -22.98 16.16
C GLN A 487 -29.65 -22.89 15.21
N ALA A 488 -30.08 -21.68 14.81
CA ALA A 488 -31.17 -21.52 13.85
C ALA A 488 -30.84 -22.12 12.47
N VAL A 489 -29.57 -22.06 12.03
CA VAL A 489 -29.11 -22.75 10.81
C VAL A 489 -29.22 -24.27 10.96
N ALA A 490 -28.77 -24.82 12.09
CA ALA A 490 -28.85 -26.25 12.36
C ALA A 490 -30.31 -26.75 12.41
N ASP A 491 -31.18 -26.01 13.11
CA ASP A 491 -32.59 -26.35 13.27
C ASP A 491 -33.36 -26.32 11.94
N ALA A 492 -32.97 -25.42 11.02
CA ALA A 492 -33.54 -25.32 9.69
C ALA A 492 -33.04 -26.44 8.73
N ASN A 493 -32.00 -27.18 9.10
CA ASN A 493 -31.41 -28.27 8.30
C ASN A 493 -31.00 -27.81 6.88
N CYS A 494 -30.28 -26.71 6.81
CA CYS A 494 -29.81 -26.11 5.56
C CYS A 494 -28.69 -26.91 4.89
N GLY A 495 -28.56 -26.76 3.57
CA GLY A 495 -27.55 -27.46 2.77
C GLY A 495 -26.21 -26.71 2.66
N SER A 496 -26.25 -25.39 2.87
CA SER A 496 -25.08 -24.50 2.87
C SER A 496 -25.40 -23.22 3.64
N VAL A 497 -24.40 -22.34 3.81
CA VAL A 497 -24.56 -21.01 4.41
C VAL A 497 -23.99 -19.96 3.46
N VAL A 498 -24.74 -18.88 3.26
CA VAL A 498 -24.28 -17.65 2.63
C VAL A 498 -24.30 -16.57 3.70
N MET A 499 -23.18 -15.91 3.96
CA MET A 499 -23.05 -14.88 4.97
C MET A 499 -22.66 -13.53 4.37
N VAL A 500 -23.38 -12.48 4.77
CA VAL A 500 -23.04 -11.09 4.48
C VAL A 500 -22.68 -10.42 5.79
N THR A 501 -21.37 -10.36 6.05
CA THR A 501 -20.79 -10.01 7.34
C THR A 501 -19.46 -9.29 7.16
N TYR A 502 -19.01 -8.59 8.20
CA TYR A 502 -17.61 -8.22 8.37
C TYR A 502 -16.80 -9.36 9.01
N ALA A 503 -15.48 -9.24 8.92
CA ALA A 503 -14.50 -10.23 9.36
C ALA A 503 -14.73 -10.72 10.80
N THR A 504 -14.81 -9.82 11.78
CA THR A 504 -14.91 -10.22 13.20
C THR A 504 -16.16 -11.06 13.50
N ASP A 505 -17.31 -10.62 12.99
CA ASP A 505 -18.58 -11.34 13.16
C ASP A 505 -18.58 -12.66 12.38
N GLY A 506 -18.04 -12.67 11.16
CA GLY A 506 -17.92 -13.87 10.34
C GLY A 506 -17.06 -14.95 10.99
N ALA A 507 -15.94 -14.56 11.59
CA ALA A 507 -15.07 -15.46 12.33
C ALA A 507 -15.80 -16.05 13.54
N ALA A 508 -16.47 -15.21 14.33
CA ALA A 508 -17.24 -15.65 15.50
C ALA A 508 -18.41 -16.58 15.13
N ILE A 509 -19.11 -16.32 14.02
CA ILE A 509 -20.15 -17.21 13.48
C ILE A 509 -19.56 -18.57 13.10
N LEU A 510 -18.45 -18.59 12.36
CA LEU A 510 -17.81 -19.82 11.90
C LEU A 510 -17.26 -20.66 13.06
N GLU A 511 -16.62 -20.03 14.04
CA GLU A 511 -16.16 -20.74 15.24
C GLU A 511 -17.32 -21.29 16.07
N THR A 512 -18.41 -20.55 16.18
CA THR A 512 -19.62 -21.01 16.86
C THR A 512 -20.25 -22.20 16.12
N MET A 513 -20.33 -22.14 14.78
CA MET A 513 -20.79 -23.24 13.95
C MET A 513 -19.91 -24.48 14.12
N ALA A 514 -18.59 -24.32 14.10
CA ALA A 514 -17.63 -25.40 14.33
C ALA A 514 -17.78 -26.01 15.73
N TYR A 515 -17.96 -25.18 16.76
CA TYR A 515 -18.20 -25.62 18.14
C TYR A 515 -19.49 -26.46 18.28
N LEU A 516 -20.54 -26.09 17.55
CA LEU A 516 -21.81 -26.84 17.51
C LEU A 516 -21.77 -28.07 16.57
N GLY A 517 -20.66 -28.32 15.88
CA GLY A 517 -20.52 -29.43 14.94
C GLY A 517 -21.27 -29.24 13.61
N ILE A 518 -21.53 -27.99 13.22
CA ILE A 518 -22.21 -27.65 11.97
C ILE A 518 -21.16 -27.60 10.85
N ALA A 519 -21.10 -28.69 10.06
CA ALA A 519 -20.18 -28.82 8.93
C ALA A 519 -20.92 -28.60 7.59
N LEU A 520 -21.22 -27.35 7.26
CA LEU A 520 -21.85 -26.96 5.99
C LEU A 520 -20.87 -26.20 5.09
N PRO A 521 -21.00 -26.27 3.75
CA PRO A 521 -20.30 -25.35 2.86
C PRO A 521 -20.69 -23.90 3.16
N VAL A 522 -19.72 -23.02 3.32
CA VAL A 522 -19.93 -21.60 3.65
C VAL A 522 -19.43 -20.71 2.52
N PHE A 523 -20.23 -19.72 2.20
CA PHE A 523 -20.01 -18.73 1.15
C PHE A 523 -20.18 -17.33 1.74
N GLY A 524 -19.38 -16.39 1.31
CA GLY A 524 -19.44 -15.02 1.78
C GLY A 524 -19.22 -13.98 0.70
N ALA A 525 -19.26 -12.74 1.14
CA ALA A 525 -19.06 -11.55 0.34
C ALA A 525 -17.65 -10.98 0.52
N ASP A 526 -17.45 -9.80 -0.05
CA ASP A 526 -16.24 -8.99 0.00
C ASP A 526 -15.81 -8.63 1.42
N GLY A 527 -16.76 -8.48 2.35
CA GLY A 527 -16.47 -8.20 3.77
C GLY A 527 -15.70 -9.28 4.54
N ILE A 528 -15.45 -10.45 3.93
CA ILE A 528 -14.56 -11.51 4.47
C ILE A 528 -13.55 -12.01 3.43
N ALA A 529 -13.39 -11.31 2.30
CA ALA A 529 -12.61 -11.76 1.15
C ALA A 529 -11.15 -11.26 1.19
N ASP A 530 -10.51 -11.40 2.35
CA ASP A 530 -9.12 -11.01 2.58
C ASP A 530 -8.42 -11.96 3.55
N SER A 531 -7.08 -12.00 3.51
CA SER A 531 -6.30 -12.87 4.40
C SER A 531 -6.33 -12.42 5.87
N GLY A 532 -6.55 -11.13 6.14
CA GLY A 532 -6.70 -10.58 7.49
C GLY A 532 -7.95 -11.09 8.20
N PHE A 533 -8.93 -11.64 7.47
CA PHE A 533 -10.04 -12.39 8.07
C PHE A 533 -9.57 -13.47 9.05
N LEU A 534 -8.41 -14.10 8.79
CA LEU A 534 -7.84 -15.14 9.66
C LEU A 534 -7.37 -14.60 11.02
N ASP A 535 -7.07 -13.31 11.13
CA ASP A 535 -6.58 -12.68 12.36
C ASP A 535 -7.69 -12.56 13.42
N ASP A 536 -8.95 -12.61 13.00
CA ASP A 536 -10.13 -12.56 13.87
C ASP A 536 -10.50 -13.94 14.46
N PHE A 537 -9.86 -15.02 14.02
CA PHE A 537 -10.11 -16.37 14.55
C PHE A 537 -9.18 -16.70 15.72
N SER A 538 -9.75 -17.32 16.76
CA SER A 538 -8.97 -18.04 17.76
C SER A 538 -8.51 -19.43 17.28
N ALA A 539 -9.24 -20.01 16.32
CA ALA A 539 -8.96 -21.27 15.64
C ALA A 539 -9.15 -21.12 14.12
N PRO A 540 -8.13 -20.61 13.37
CA PRO A 540 -8.23 -20.27 11.95
C PRO A 540 -8.70 -21.43 11.05
N GLY A 541 -8.45 -22.68 11.45
CA GLY A 541 -8.95 -23.86 10.74
C GLY A 541 -10.48 -23.89 10.53
N ALA A 542 -11.26 -23.13 11.31
CA ALA A 542 -12.70 -22.98 11.10
C ALA A 542 -13.06 -22.27 9.78
N ALA A 543 -12.14 -21.50 9.19
CA ALA A 543 -12.31 -20.88 7.88
C ALA A 543 -12.15 -21.88 6.72
N ASN A 544 -11.71 -23.12 6.97
CA ASN A 544 -11.41 -24.08 5.91
C ASN A 544 -12.62 -24.32 4.97
N GLY A 545 -12.40 -24.07 3.69
CA GLY A 545 -13.37 -24.25 2.61
C GLY A 545 -14.35 -23.10 2.43
N VAL A 546 -14.29 -22.04 3.25
CA VAL A 546 -15.05 -20.80 3.03
C VAL A 546 -14.66 -20.21 1.68
N GLN A 547 -15.65 -19.83 0.89
CA GLN A 547 -15.47 -19.11 -0.37
C GLN A 547 -16.06 -17.72 -0.28
N ALA A 548 -15.41 -16.72 -0.85
CA ALA A 548 -15.87 -15.34 -0.83
C ALA A 548 -15.69 -14.65 -2.18
N THR A 549 -16.61 -13.77 -2.55
CA THR A 549 -16.47 -12.92 -3.73
C THR A 549 -15.71 -11.65 -3.38
N LYS A 550 -14.63 -11.35 -4.10
CA LYS A 550 -13.87 -10.10 -3.98
C LYS A 550 -14.03 -9.28 -5.26
N PRO A 551 -14.28 -7.97 -5.21
CA PRO A 551 -14.24 -7.13 -6.41
C PRO A 551 -12.94 -7.37 -7.16
N ARG A 552 -13.08 -7.70 -8.45
CA ARG A 552 -11.92 -7.99 -9.28
C ARG A 552 -11.25 -6.68 -9.69
N ALA A 553 -10.00 -6.52 -9.30
CA ALA A 553 -9.10 -5.61 -9.98
C ALA A 553 -8.58 -6.28 -11.26
N VAL A 554 -8.73 -5.62 -12.40
CA VAL A 554 -7.93 -5.95 -13.60
C VAL A 554 -6.56 -5.30 -13.46
N ALA A 555 -5.59 -5.70 -14.29
CA ALA A 555 -4.27 -5.07 -14.30
C ALA A 555 -4.41 -3.54 -14.32
N GLY A 556 -4.11 -2.92 -13.18
CA GLY A 556 -4.20 -1.49 -12.98
C GLY A 556 -3.13 -0.76 -13.78
N ALA A 557 -3.35 0.53 -14.00
CA ALA A 557 -2.32 1.42 -14.56
C ALA A 557 -1.33 1.85 -13.46
N GLY A 558 -0.07 2.08 -13.84
CA GLY A 558 0.95 2.60 -12.94
C GLY A 558 1.65 1.54 -12.08
N ASP A 559 2.33 2.00 -11.03
CA ASP A 559 3.15 1.18 -10.13
C ASP A 559 2.59 1.08 -8.70
N PHE A 560 1.40 1.65 -8.46
CA PHE A 560 0.81 1.71 -7.11
C PHE A 560 0.67 0.33 -6.47
N ASN A 561 0.15 -0.66 -7.21
CA ASN A 561 -0.07 -2.00 -6.68
C ASN A 561 1.26 -2.66 -6.26
N ASP A 562 2.35 -2.43 -7.00
CA ASP A 562 3.68 -2.94 -6.65
C ASP A 562 4.22 -2.24 -5.39
N ARG A 563 4.04 -0.91 -5.29
CA ARG A 563 4.42 -0.13 -4.10
C ARG A 563 3.63 -0.54 -2.86
N CYS A 564 2.31 -0.72 -3.00
CA CYS A 564 1.42 -1.15 -1.91
C CYS A 564 1.79 -2.56 -1.43
N ALA A 565 2.04 -3.49 -2.35
CA ALA A 565 2.45 -4.86 -2.01
C ALA A 565 3.80 -4.92 -1.27
N ALA A 566 4.71 -3.97 -1.56
CA ALA A 566 6.01 -3.87 -0.91
C ALA A 566 6.00 -3.11 0.44
N ALA A 567 4.91 -2.40 0.76
CA ALA A 567 4.82 -1.57 1.95
C ALA A 567 3.99 -2.24 3.05
N ASP A 568 4.57 -2.51 4.22
CA ASP A 568 3.89 -3.13 5.37
C ASP A 568 2.60 -2.38 5.79
N GLY A 569 2.55 -1.07 5.56
CA GLY A 569 1.39 -0.23 5.87
C GLY A 569 0.24 -0.31 4.87
N CYS A 570 0.40 -0.99 3.73
CA CYS A 570 -0.60 -1.15 2.67
C CYS A 570 -0.84 -2.62 2.30
N ALA A 571 0.21 -3.44 2.35
CA ALA A 571 0.19 -4.85 2.02
C ALA A 571 -0.90 -5.58 2.81
N GLY A 572 -1.70 -6.39 2.11
CA GLY A 572 -2.80 -7.15 2.70
C GLY A 572 -4.09 -6.35 2.94
N GLY A 573 -4.11 -5.03 2.75
CA GLY A 573 -5.34 -4.23 2.80
C GLY A 573 -6.28 -4.50 1.62
N ILE A 574 -7.58 -4.64 1.89
CA ILE A 574 -8.62 -4.61 0.86
C ILE A 574 -8.91 -3.16 0.45
N TYR A 575 -9.45 -2.92 -0.75
CA TYR A 575 -9.86 -1.60 -1.26
C TYR A 575 -8.76 -0.51 -1.34
N THR A 576 -7.48 -0.84 -1.20
CA THR A 576 -6.40 0.15 -1.22
C THR A 576 -6.22 0.80 -2.59
N ALA A 577 -6.35 0.03 -3.68
CA ALA A 577 -6.29 0.55 -5.04
C ALA A 577 -7.49 1.45 -5.37
N GLU A 578 -8.66 1.10 -4.86
CA GLU A 578 -9.89 1.90 -4.96
C GLU A 578 -9.77 3.20 -4.16
N THR A 579 -9.20 3.17 -2.95
CA THR A 579 -8.93 4.38 -2.16
C THR A 579 -7.96 5.31 -2.89
N TYR A 580 -6.89 4.76 -3.46
CA TYR A 580 -5.94 5.51 -4.28
C TYR A 580 -6.65 6.15 -5.49
N ASP A 581 -7.44 5.38 -6.23
CA ASP A 581 -8.14 5.88 -7.42
C ASP A 581 -9.19 6.95 -7.08
N ALA A 582 -9.95 6.79 -5.99
CA ALA A 582 -10.93 7.78 -5.56
C ALA A 582 -10.27 9.15 -5.29
N VAL A 583 -9.13 9.17 -4.57
CA VAL A 583 -8.36 10.40 -4.30
C VAL A 583 -7.74 10.96 -5.58
N MET A 584 -7.14 10.11 -6.44
CA MET A 584 -6.57 10.53 -7.72
C MET A 584 -7.62 11.14 -8.65
N MET A 585 -8.84 10.59 -8.68
CA MET A 585 -9.93 11.11 -9.51
C MET A 585 -10.43 12.46 -9.00
N ILE A 586 -10.56 12.65 -7.68
CA ILE A 586 -10.90 13.96 -7.09
C ILE A 586 -9.80 14.97 -7.38
N GLY A 587 -8.53 14.62 -7.16
CA GLY A 587 -7.41 15.54 -7.41
C GLY A 587 -7.31 15.94 -8.88
N LYS A 588 -7.42 14.99 -9.82
CA LYS A 588 -7.46 15.30 -11.25
C LYS A 588 -8.65 16.20 -11.62
N ALA A 589 -9.81 16.02 -10.97
CA ALA A 589 -10.98 16.86 -11.19
C ALA A 589 -10.78 18.28 -10.67
N ALA A 590 -10.06 18.43 -9.56
CA ALA A 590 -9.69 19.72 -9.01
C ALA A 590 -8.59 20.43 -9.81
N MET A 591 -7.65 19.68 -10.39
CA MET A 591 -6.65 20.26 -11.32
C MET A 591 -7.28 20.73 -12.64
N ALA A 592 -8.47 20.24 -12.99
CA ALA A 592 -9.22 20.72 -14.14
C ALA A 592 -10.00 21.98 -13.74
N GLU A 593 -9.84 23.05 -14.53
CA GLU A 593 -10.53 24.33 -14.31
C GLU A 593 -10.32 24.91 -12.89
N ASP A 594 -9.16 24.64 -12.26
CA ASP A 594 -8.80 25.12 -10.91
C ASP A 594 -9.89 24.87 -9.85
N GLY A 595 -10.51 23.69 -9.87
CA GLY A 595 -11.53 23.27 -8.91
C GLY A 595 -12.94 23.75 -9.22
N VAL A 596 -13.15 24.48 -10.31
CA VAL A 596 -14.47 24.87 -10.78
C VAL A 596 -15.16 23.67 -11.43
N ASN A 597 -16.48 23.52 -11.26
CA ASN A 597 -17.29 22.45 -11.87
C ASN A 597 -16.86 21.01 -11.50
N MET A 598 -16.43 20.77 -10.26
CA MET A 598 -15.94 19.46 -9.77
C MET A 598 -16.73 18.25 -10.25
N GLU A 599 -18.07 18.30 -10.20
CA GLU A 599 -18.90 17.18 -10.63
C GLU A 599 -18.79 16.88 -12.13
N ALA A 600 -18.81 17.91 -12.99
CA ALA A 600 -18.66 17.73 -14.42
C ALA A 600 -17.26 17.22 -14.78
N ASN A 601 -16.24 17.76 -14.10
CA ASN A 601 -14.85 17.32 -14.28
C ASN A 601 -14.67 15.86 -13.84
N LEU A 602 -15.23 15.49 -12.69
CA LEU A 602 -15.19 14.13 -12.17
C LEU A 602 -15.88 13.14 -13.11
N GLN A 603 -17.06 13.47 -13.66
CA GLN A 603 -17.74 12.64 -14.66
C GLN A 603 -16.89 12.47 -15.93
N SER A 604 -16.27 13.55 -16.41
CA SER A 604 -15.39 13.50 -17.57
C SER A 604 -14.15 12.64 -17.32
N ILE A 605 -13.52 12.77 -16.15
CA ILE A 605 -12.33 11.99 -15.76
C ILE A 605 -12.69 10.54 -15.57
N GLY A 606 -13.85 10.26 -14.99
CA GLY A 606 -14.37 8.92 -14.75
C GLY A 606 -14.85 8.20 -15.99
N THR A 607 -14.65 8.73 -17.19
CA THR A 607 -14.90 8.03 -18.47
C THR A 607 -13.60 7.40 -18.96
N ASP A 608 -13.56 6.07 -19.12
CA ASP A 608 -12.36 5.29 -19.49
C ASP A 608 -11.14 5.59 -18.59
N TYR A 609 -11.38 5.92 -17.31
CA TYR A 609 -10.32 6.19 -16.34
C TYR A 609 -9.45 4.95 -16.17
N ALA A 610 -8.15 5.07 -16.39
CA ALA A 610 -7.19 3.99 -16.15
C ALA A 610 -6.54 4.18 -14.78
N GLY A 611 -7.05 3.45 -13.78
CA GLY A 611 -6.64 3.51 -12.38
C GLY A 611 -5.87 2.30 -11.90
N ALA A 612 -5.40 2.35 -10.66
CA ALA A 612 -4.72 1.26 -9.98
C ALA A 612 -5.65 0.05 -9.73
N SER A 613 -6.93 0.29 -9.49
CA SER A 613 -7.97 -0.74 -9.31
C SER A 613 -8.56 -1.25 -10.63
N GLY A 614 -8.18 -0.63 -11.76
CA GLY A 614 -8.58 -1.04 -13.10
C GLY A 614 -9.12 0.11 -13.94
N SER A 615 -9.86 -0.25 -14.99
CA SER A 615 -10.50 0.75 -15.85
C SER A 615 -11.92 1.04 -15.40
N HIS A 616 -12.24 2.32 -15.17
CA HIS A 616 -13.53 2.78 -14.67
C HIS A 616 -14.27 3.62 -15.71
N THR A 617 -15.56 3.39 -15.82
CA THR A 617 -16.49 4.25 -16.56
C THR A 617 -17.72 4.45 -15.69
N PHE A 618 -17.93 5.68 -15.20
CA PHE A 618 -19.13 6.03 -14.46
C PHE A 618 -20.35 5.98 -15.36
N ASP A 619 -21.40 5.33 -14.88
CA ASP A 619 -22.72 5.42 -15.48
C ASP A 619 -23.48 6.67 -14.99
N ALA A 620 -24.73 6.81 -15.42
CA ALA A 620 -25.56 7.97 -15.07
C ALA A 620 -25.91 8.07 -13.57
N SER A 621 -25.74 6.99 -12.82
CA SER A 621 -25.91 6.92 -11.37
C SER A 621 -24.60 7.12 -10.61
N GLY A 622 -23.47 7.32 -11.30
CA GLY A 622 -22.14 7.43 -10.68
C GLY A 622 -21.52 6.07 -10.34
N ASP A 623 -22.09 4.97 -10.86
CA ASP A 623 -21.62 3.61 -10.61
C ASP A 623 -20.59 3.15 -11.64
N VAL A 624 -19.76 2.19 -11.25
CA VAL A 624 -18.91 1.43 -12.18
C VAL A 624 -19.44 0.00 -12.35
N ALA A 625 -19.34 -0.50 -13.59
CA ALA A 625 -19.69 -1.89 -13.88
C ALA A 625 -18.70 -2.90 -13.27
N GLY A 626 -17.46 -2.46 -13.01
CA GLY A 626 -16.36 -3.32 -12.57
C GLY A 626 -15.90 -4.35 -13.61
N ALA A 627 -14.88 -5.12 -13.26
CA ALA A 627 -14.37 -6.22 -14.08
C ALA A 627 -14.95 -7.60 -13.69
N GLY A 628 -15.94 -7.63 -12.80
CA GLY A 628 -16.46 -8.85 -12.19
C GLY A 628 -15.94 -9.06 -10.77
N TYR A 629 -15.94 -10.31 -10.31
CA TYR A 629 -15.54 -10.68 -8.95
C TYR A 629 -14.58 -11.86 -9.01
N ASP A 630 -13.46 -11.78 -8.31
CA ASP A 630 -12.66 -12.96 -8.01
C ASP A 630 -13.39 -13.82 -6.97
N ILE A 631 -13.30 -15.13 -7.14
CA ILE A 631 -13.81 -16.13 -6.22
C ILE A 631 -12.61 -16.66 -5.45
N CYS A 632 -12.54 -16.25 -4.20
CA CYS A 632 -11.47 -16.58 -3.29
C CYS A 632 -11.89 -17.67 -2.33
N ARG A 633 -10.93 -18.44 -1.84
CA ARG A 633 -11.15 -19.58 -0.96
C ARG A 633 -10.08 -19.64 0.11
N PHE A 634 -10.50 -19.99 1.31
CA PHE A 634 -9.63 -20.37 2.41
C PHE A 634 -9.44 -21.89 2.40
N ASP A 635 -8.20 -22.35 2.32
CA ASP A 635 -7.85 -23.76 2.28
C ASP A 635 -6.86 -24.07 3.40
N ALA A 636 -7.24 -24.93 4.34
CA ALA A 636 -6.40 -25.33 5.46
C ALA A 636 -5.56 -26.57 5.10
N LEU A 637 -4.24 -26.47 5.26
CA LEU A 637 -3.33 -27.61 5.22
C LEU A 637 -3.09 -28.21 6.61
N SER A 638 -3.30 -27.41 7.65
CA SER A 638 -3.36 -27.76 9.07
C SER A 638 -4.26 -26.75 9.80
N SER A 639 -4.50 -26.91 11.09
CA SER A 639 -5.28 -25.96 11.90
C SER A 639 -4.65 -24.57 11.99
N THR A 640 -3.34 -24.47 11.71
CA THR A 640 -2.57 -23.22 11.74
C THR A 640 -2.15 -22.75 10.34
N ASP A 641 -2.06 -23.65 9.35
CA ASP A 641 -1.67 -23.32 7.99
C ASP A 641 -2.92 -23.14 7.11
N VAL A 642 -3.54 -21.96 7.17
CA VAL A 642 -4.71 -21.62 6.35
C VAL A 642 -4.32 -20.60 5.29
N PHE A 643 -4.58 -20.92 4.03
CA PHE A 643 -4.20 -20.08 2.89
C PHE A 643 -5.42 -19.49 2.23
N PHE A 644 -5.40 -18.17 2.03
CA PHE A 644 -6.39 -17.44 1.24
C PHE A 644 -5.89 -17.32 -0.20
N SER A 645 -6.67 -17.79 -1.19
CA SER A 645 -6.31 -17.72 -2.61
C SER A 645 -7.50 -17.46 -3.52
N CYS A 646 -7.31 -16.63 -4.55
CA CYS A 646 -8.34 -16.27 -5.55
C CYS A 646 -8.08 -16.99 -6.88
N ARG A 647 -8.53 -18.24 -6.98
CA ARG A 647 -8.21 -19.17 -8.08
C ARG A 647 -9.28 -19.27 -9.16
N ALA A 648 -10.43 -18.63 -8.94
CA ALA A 648 -11.51 -18.54 -9.90
C ALA A 648 -12.05 -17.12 -9.92
N HIS A 649 -12.94 -16.85 -10.86
CA HIS A 649 -13.58 -15.57 -10.99
C HIS A 649 -14.90 -15.67 -11.71
N TRP A 650 -15.69 -14.62 -11.56
CA TRP A 650 -16.95 -14.43 -12.23
C TRP A 650 -16.92 -13.14 -13.04
N THR A 651 -17.42 -13.20 -14.28
CA THR A 651 -17.77 -12.01 -15.05
C THR A 651 -19.22 -12.09 -15.48
N ARG A 652 -19.86 -10.94 -15.69
CA ARG A 652 -21.27 -10.88 -16.10
C ARG A 652 -21.55 -11.67 -17.38
N ASP A 653 -20.64 -11.59 -18.35
CA ASP A 653 -20.83 -12.21 -19.67
C ASP A 653 -20.28 -13.64 -19.74
N GLY A 654 -19.27 -13.98 -18.92
CA GLY A 654 -18.58 -15.27 -18.95
C GLY A 654 -18.99 -16.26 -17.86
N GLY A 655 -19.71 -15.83 -16.82
CA GLY A 655 -19.99 -16.65 -15.65
C GLY A 655 -18.71 -16.98 -14.86
N VAL A 656 -18.72 -18.11 -14.13
CA VAL A 656 -17.57 -18.57 -13.34
C VAL A 656 -16.54 -19.28 -14.23
N ALA A 657 -15.28 -18.88 -14.13
CA ALA A 657 -14.14 -19.50 -14.80
C ALA A 657 -12.92 -19.57 -13.87
N ALA A 658 -11.98 -20.47 -14.18
CA ALA A 658 -10.69 -20.52 -13.48
C ALA A 658 -9.86 -19.27 -13.82
N THR A 659 -9.15 -18.73 -12.84
CA THR A 659 -8.20 -17.64 -13.05
C THR A 659 -6.90 -18.23 -13.58
N GLU A 660 -6.37 -17.65 -14.67
CA GLU A 660 -5.06 -18.03 -15.19
C GLU A 660 -3.97 -17.53 -14.25
N PHE A 661 -3.01 -18.40 -13.93
CA PHE A 661 -1.88 -18.02 -13.09
C PHE A 661 -0.85 -17.26 -13.94
N THR A 662 -0.50 -16.05 -13.51
CA THR A 662 0.46 -15.17 -14.23
C THR A 662 1.77 -14.94 -13.46
N GLY A 663 1.95 -15.62 -12.32
CA GLY A 663 3.14 -15.49 -11.47
C GLY A 663 4.31 -16.38 -11.92
N MET A 664 5.24 -16.63 -11.00
CA MET A 664 6.40 -17.49 -11.24
C MET A 664 6.04 -18.97 -11.09
N THR A 665 6.35 -19.77 -12.13
CA THR A 665 6.28 -21.23 -12.07
C THR A 665 7.61 -21.82 -11.58
N VAL A 666 7.57 -22.57 -10.48
CA VAL A 666 8.70 -23.27 -9.87
C VAL A 666 8.61 -24.76 -10.18
N LYS A 667 9.65 -25.31 -10.80
CA LYS A 667 9.69 -26.73 -11.19
C LYS A 667 10.35 -27.59 -10.12
N ILE A 668 9.64 -28.59 -9.62
CA ILE A 668 10.16 -29.62 -8.72
C ILE A 668 10.35 -30.90 -9.52
N GLY A 669 11.55 -31.46 -9.48
CA GLY A 669 11.82 -32.75 -10.11
C GLY A 669 11.31 -33.91 -9.26
N PHE A 670 10.80 -34.96 -9.90
CA PHE A 670 10.39 -36.19 -9.23
C PHE A 670 10.99 -37.40 -9.93
N LEU A 671 11.93 -38.07 -9.25
CA LEU A 671 12.53 -39.31 -9.73
C LEU A 671 11.68 -40.50 -9.27
N ASN A 672 10.81 -40.96 -10.16
CA ASN A 672 9.89 -42.07 -9.94
C ASN A 672 10.45 -43.35 -10.59
N PRO A 673 10.44 -44.53 -9.94
CA PRO A 673 10.84 -45.79 -10.60
C PRO A 673 9.75 -46.29 -11.55
N ILE A 674 9.54 -45.62 -12.68
CA ILE A 674 8.51 -45.96 -13.68
C ILE A 674 8.80 -47.34 -14.30
N THR A 675 10.08 -47.65 -14.46
CA THR A 675 10.56 -48.98 -14.85
C THR A 675 11.41 -49.61 -13.75
N GLY A 676 11.77 -50.89 -13.94
CA GLY A 676 12.59 -51.63 -12.99
C GLY A 676 11.79 -52.49 -12.00
N PRO A 677 12.46 -53.09 -11.00
CA PRO A 677 11.90 -54.12 -10.12
C PRO A 677 10.75 -53.65 -9.23
N ILE A 678 10.63 -52.34 -8.97
CA ILE A 678 9.61 -51.77 -8.09
C ILE A 678 8.58 -50.89 -8.83
N ALA A 679 8.47 -51.04 -10.16
CA ALA A 679 7.60 -50.22 -11.01
C ALA A 679 6.11 -50.29 -10.63
N VAL A 680 5.70 -51.34 -9.93
CA VAL A 680 4.33 -51.52 -9.42
C VAL A 680 3.90 -50.41 -8.45
N TYR A 681 4.84 -49.80 -7.72
CA TYR A 681 4.53 -48.74 -6.74
C TYR A 681 4.60 -47.31 -7.32
N ALA A 682 5.12 -47.15 -8.55
CA ALA A 682 5.28 -45.85 -9.19
C ALA A 682 3.98 -45.01 -9.29
N PRO A 683 2.79 -45.60 -9.55
CA PRO A 683 1.53 -44.87 -9.51
C PRO A 683 1.22 -44.27 -8.13
N GLY A 684 1.46 -45.01 -7.05
CA GLY A 684 1.22 -44.55 -5.69
C GLY A 684 2.12 -43.39 -5.28
N PHE A 685 3.42 -43.49 -5.58
CA PHE A 685 4.38 -42.40 -5.37
C PHE A 685 3.97 -41.13 -6.15
N GLY A 686 3.58 -41.31 -7.42
CA GLY A 686 3.13 -40.21 -8.27
C GLY A 686 1.83 -39.57 -7.77
N ALA A 687 0.87 -40.36 -7.30
CA ALA A 687 -0.37 -39.85 -6.73
C ALA A 687 -0.11 -39.00 -5.48
N ALA A 688 0.74 -39.48 -4.57
CA ALA A 688 1.10 -38.75 -3.36
C ALA A 688 1.85 -37.44 -3.65
N ALA A 689 2.80 -37.46 -4.59
CA ALA A 689 3.51 -36.25 -5.02
C ALA A 689 2.57 -35.20 -5.62
N ASN A 690 1.54 -35.62 -6.37
CA ASN A 690 0.54 -34.70 -6.92
C ASN A 690 -0.42 -34.13 -5.87
N ILE A 691 -0.76 -34.90 -4.82
CA ILE A 691 -1.50 -34.35 -3.66
C ILE A 691 -0.68 -33.21 -3.02
N ALA A 692 0.61 -33.45 -2.78
CA ALA A 692 1.51 -32.43 -2.23
C ALA A 692 1.64 -31.21 -3.14
N LEU A 693 1.80 -31.42 -4.45
CA LEU A 693 1.85 -30.35 -5.44
C LEU A 693 0.59 -29.48 -5.42
N GLY A 694 -0.59 -30.09 -5.33
CA GLY A 694 -1.86 -29.39 -5.21
C GLY A 694 -1.92 -28.49 -3.98
N MET A 695 -1.47 -29.00 -2.83
CA MET A 695 -1.41 -28.25 -1.58
C MET A 695 -0.41 -27.08 -1.65
N MET A 696 0.76 -27.29 -2.26
CA MET A 696 1.74 -26.21 -2.46
C MET A 696 1.28 -25.16 -3.46
N ASN A 697 0.53 -25.55 -4.49
CA ASN A 697 -0.10 -24.62 -5.44
C ASN A 697 -1.18 -23.75 -4.80
N ILE A 698 -1.90 -24.28 -3.82
CA ILE A 698 -2.84 -23.50 -3.01
C ILE A 698 -2.06 -22.51 -2.13
N ALA A 699 -1.04 -22.98 -1.42
CA ALA A 699 -0.23 -22.16 -0.53
C ALA A 699 0.53 -21.04 -1.26
N GLY A 700 1.05 -21.31 -2.46
CA GLY A 700 1.86 -20.37 -3.22
C GLY A 700 1.08 -19.33 -4.03
N TRP A 701 -0.21 -19.55 -4.28
CA TRP A 701 -0.98 -18.76 -5.25
C TRP A 701 -0.92 -17.26 -4.98
N SER A 702 -1.23 -16.85 -3.75
CA SER A 702 -1.28 -15.44 -3.36
C SER A 702 0.09 -14.79 -3.24
N SER A 703 1.16 -15.60 -3.16
CA SER A 703 2.55 -15.14 -3.25
C SER A 703 3.06 -15.10 -4.70
N GLY A 704 2.20 -15.30 -5.69
CA GLY A 704 2.59 -15.32 -7.10
C GLY A 704 3.45 -16.53 -7.46
N LEU A 705 3.23 -17.68 -6.80
CA LEU A 705 3.97 -18.92 -7.01
C LEU A 705 3.05 -20.07 -7.42
N GLN A 706 3.47 -20.81 -8.43
CA GLN A 706 2.87 -22.07 -8.84
C GLN A 706 3.96 -23.12 -9.00
N PHE A 707 3.75 -24.29 -8.42
CA PHE A 707 4.63 -25.44 -8.53
C PHE A 707 4.18 -26.36 -9.67
N GLU A 708 5.15 -26.80 -10.47
CA GLU A 708 5.02 -27.82 -11.50
C GLU A 708 5.89 -29.03 -11.14
N LEU A 709 5.33 -30.23 -11.26
CA LEU A 709 6.10 -31.47 -11.07
C LEU A 709 6.66 -31.94 -12.41
N VAL A 710 7.99 -32.01 -12.52
CA VAL A 710 8.67 -32.60 -13.68
C VAL A 710 9.09 -34.02 -13.31
N MET A 711 8.45 -35.02 -13.90
CA MET A 711 8.70 -36.43 -13.58
C MET A 711 9.75 -37.03 -14.53
N ALA A 712 10.68 -37.80 -13.98
CA ALA A 712 11.65 -38.60 -14.74
C ALA A 712 11.75 -40.02 -14.19
N ASP A 713 12.04 -40.98 -15.07
CA ASP A 713 12.22 -42.37 -14.68
C ASP A 713 13.59 -42.57 -14.01
N SER A 714 13.57 -43.17 -12.82
CA SER A 714 14.78 -43.61 -12.13
C SER A 714 15.18 -45.04 -12.48
N GLY A 715 14.26 -45.84 -13.02
CA GLY A 715 14.47 -47.25 -13.35
C GLY A 715 14.83 -48.15 -12.15
N CYS A 716 14.85 -47.61 -10.93
CA CYS A 716 15.52 -48.21 -9.77
C CYS A 716 16.99 -48.60 -10.09
N ASP A 717 17.64 -47.88 -11.01
CA ASP A 717 19.01 -48.15 -11.51
C ASP A 717 19.84 -46.87 -11.50
N GLY A 718 21.13 -46.97 -11.12
CA GLY A 718 22.01 -45.80 -11.00
C GLY A 718 22.24 -45.06 -12.32
N THR A 719 22.30 -45.78 -13.45
CA THR A 719 22.55 -45.17 -14.77
C THR A 719 21.28 -44.52 -15.33
N ALA A 720 20.15 -45.22 -15.22
CA ALA A 720 18.85 -44.68 -15.58
C ALA A 720 18.52 -43.44 -14.75
N ALA A 721 18.73 -43.48 -13.44
CA ALA A 721 18.50 -42.36 -12.54
C ALA A 721 19.45 -41.18 -12.80
N ALA A 722 20.72 -41.41 -13.14
CA ALA A 722 21.61 -40.33 -13.59
C ALA A 722 21.10 -39.65 -14.88
N THR A 723 20.57 -40.44 -15.82
CA THR A 723 19.96 -39.91 -17.06
C THR A 723 18.67 -39.13 -16.78
N GLY A 724 17.82 -39.66 -15.88
CA GLY A 724 16.63 -38.99 -15.40
C GLY A 724 16.96 -37.68 -14.69
N ALA A 725 17.95 -37.68 -13.80
CA ALA A 725 18.46 -36.50 -13.12
C ALA A 725 18.95 -35.44 -14.11
N GLN A 726 19.72 -35.82 -15.13
CA GLN A 726 20.14 -34.87 -16.18
C GLN A 726 18.93 -34.27 -16.92
N THR A 727 17.90 -35.07 -17.20
CA THR A 727 16.65 -34.57 -17.81
C THR A 727 15.97 -33.53 -16.92
N LEU A 728 15.98 -33.73 -15.60
CA LEU A 728 15.43 -32.78 -14.63
C LEU A 728 16.27 -31.49 -14.54
N VAL A 729 17.60 -31.60 -14.55
CA VAL A 729 18.52 -30.45 -14.63
C VAL A 729 18.22 -29.62 -15.88
N ASP A 730 18.11 -30.29 -17.04
CA ASP A 730 17.83 -29.64 -18.33
C ASP A 730 16.44 -28.98 -18.36
N ALA A 731 15.47 -29.51 -17.59
CA ALA A 731 14.14 -28.93 -17.42
C ALA A 731 14.10 -27.70 -16.50
N GLY A 732 15.20 -27.41 -15.79
CA GLY A 732 15.35 -26.27 -14.88
C GLY A 732 14.66 -26.45 -13.53
N VAL A 733 14.67 -27.68 -12.97
CA VAL A 733 14.11 -27.91 -11.63
C VAL A 733 14.97 -27.27 -10.53
N VAL A 734 14.32 -26.80 -9.46
CA VAL A 734 15.03 -26.17 -8.32
C VAL A 734 15.50 -27.17 -7.27
N ALA A 735 14.80 -28.31 -7.16
CA ALA A 735 15.09 -29.42 -6.25
C ALA A 735 14.47 -30.71 -6.81
N VAL A 736 14.91 -31.86 -6.31
CA VAL A 736 14.37 -33.16 -6.71
C VAL A 736 13.89 -33.95 -5.50
N ALA A 737 12.66 -34.47 -5.56
CA ALA A 737 12.21 -35.53 -4.67
C ALA A 737 12.45 -36.91 -5.33
N GLY A 738 13.04 -37.82 -4.56
CA GLY A 738 13.47 -39.13 -5.03
C GLY A 738 14.96 -39.38 -4.78
N ALA A 739 15.52 -40.47 -5.28
CA ALA A 739 14.83 -41.59 -5.92
C ALA A 739 14.39 -42.60 -4.85
N ALA A 740 13.61 -43.60 -5.26
CA ALA A 740 13.12 -44.63 -4.35
C ALA A 740 14.22 -45.61 -3.92
N CYS A 741 15.07 -46.05 -4.87
CA CYS A 741 16.09 -47.06 -4.64
C CYS A 741 17.45 -46.43 -4.31
N SER A 742 18.17 -46.98 -3.35
CA SER A 742 19.46 -46.44 -2.88
C SER A 742 20.48 -46.23 -4.00
N GLY A 743 20.67 -47.22 -4.89
CA GLY A 743 21.62 -47.09 -6.02
C GLY A 743 21.19 -46.06 -7.06
N ALA A 744 19.88 -45.93 -7.31
CA ALA A 744 19.31 -44.89 -8.15
C ALA A 744 19.56 -43.49 -7.55
N THR A 745 19.38 -43.34 -6.24
CA THR A 745 19.64 -42.10 -5.51
C THR A 745 21.11 -41.72 -5.56
N MET A 746 22.03 -42.66 -5.37
CA MET A 746 23.48 -42.42 -5.50
C MET A 746 23.84 -41.95 -6.92
N GLY A 747 23.32 -42.62 -7.95
CA GLY A 747 23.55 -42.25 -9.35
C GLY A 747 22.99 -40.88 -9.72
N ALA A 748 21.78 -40.55 -9.26
CA ALA A 748 21.16 -39.25 -9.47
C ALA A 748 21.84 -38.11 -8.70
N ASN A 749 22.24 -38.33 -7.44
CA ASN A 749 22.90 -37.31 -6.63
C ASN A 749 24.22 -36.84 -7.27
N ALA A 750 24.98 -37.75 -7.91
CA ALA A 750 26.20 -37.38 -8.62
C ALA A 750 25.97 -36.31 -9.72
N ILE A 751 24.80 -36.33 -10.37
CA ILE A 751 24.42 -35.34 -11.39
C ILE A 751 23.84 -34.08 -10.73
N LEU A 752 22.89 -34.25 -9.81
CA LEU A 752 22.17 -33.12 -9.19
C LEU A 752 23.08 -32.25 -8.34
N SER A 753 23.93 -32.86 -7.49
CA SER A 753 24.83 -32.12 -6.61
C SER A 753 25.89 -31.34 -7.39
N ALA A 754 26.38 -31.89 -8.51
CA ALA A 754 27.29 -31.19 -9.43
C ALA A 754 26.62 -29.97 -10.09
N ALA A 755 25.29 -30.01 -10.28
CA ALA A 755 24.48 -28.89 -10.74
C ALA A 755 24.03 -27.94 -9.61
N GLY A 756 24.37 -28.23 -8.34
CA GLY A 756 23.96 -27.46 -7.17
C GLY A 756 22.48 -27.65 -6.78
N ILE A 757 21.83 -28.70 -7.29
CA ILE A 757 20.41 -28.99 -7.03
C ILE A 757 20.29 -29.97 -5.85
N PRO A 758 19.59 -29.61 -4.76
CA PRO A 758 19.37 -30.51 -3.63
C PRO A 758 18.34 -31.60 -3.95
N MET A 759 18.46 -32.71 -3.23
CA MET A 759 17.65 -33.91 -3.43
C MET A 759 17.12 -34.44 -2.10
N ILE A 760 15.80 -34.67 -2.00
CA ILE A 760 15.16 -35.31 -0.85
C ILE A 760 14.62 -36.68 -1.26
N SER A 761 15.26 -37.75 -0.79
CA SER A 761 14.79 -39.11 -1.01
C SER A 761 13.61 -39.45 -0.10
N TYR A 762 12.57 -40.05 -0.71
CA TYR A 762 11.39 -40.52 -0.01
C TYR A 762 11.42 -42.02 0.36
N ALA A 763 12.43 -42.79 -0.08
CA ALA A 763 12.49 -44.24 0.23
C ALA A 763 13.89 -44.87 0.29
N SER A 764 14.98 -44.17 -0.07
CA SER A 764 16.34 -44.74 -0.04
C SER A 764 16.93 -44.79 1.37
N THR A 765 17.24 -45.99 1.87
CA THR A 765 17.64 -46.24 3.26
C THR A 765 19.12 -46.57 3.47
N ASN A 766 19.91 -46.83 2.41
CA ASN A 766 21.30 -47.29 2.54
C ASN A 766 22.15 -46.37 3.47
N PRO A 767 23.00 -46.91 4.37
CA PRO A 767 23.78 -46.10 5.31
C PRO A 767 24.86 -45.23 4.67
N GLY A 768 25.39 -45.63 3.52
CA GLY A 768 26.41 -44.90 2.77
C GLY A 768 25.93 -43.54 2.25
N LEU A 769 24.61 -43.36 2.05
CA LEU A 769 24.03 -42.08 1.67
C LEU A 769 24.20 -40.98 2.75
N SER A 770 24.48 -41.37 3.99
CA SER A 770 24.74 -40.45 5.12
C SER A 770 26.08 -39.71 5.03
N ASP A 771 26.95 -40.05 4.07
CA ASP A 771 28.22 -39.34 3.87
C ASP A 771 28.02 -38.06 3.05
N ALA A 772 27.86 -36.93 3.74
CA ALA A 772 27.69 -35.61 3.12
C ALA A 772 28.87 -35.16 2.24
N THR A 773 30.04 -35.80 2.34
CA THR A 773 31.18 -35.54 1.44
C THR A 773 31.02 -36.28 0.12
N ALA A 774 30.55 -37.53 0.18
CA ALA A 774 30.30 -38.36 -1.00
C ALA A 774 28.99 -37.96 -1.70
N TYR A 775 27.97 -37.59 -0.93
CA TYR A 775 26.63 -37.24 -1.39
C TYR A 775 26.20 -35.85 -0.89
N PRO A 776 26.87 -34.77 -1.35
CA PRO A 776 26.49 -33.43 -0.95
C PRO A 776 25.07 -33.08 -1.42
N LEU A 777 24.39 -32.20 -0.66
CA LEU A 777 23.01 -31.74 -0.91
C LEU A 777 21.95 -32.84 -0.88
N PHE A 778 22.28 -34.01 -0.33
CA PHE A 778 21.35 -35.11 -0.11
C PHE A 778 20.60 -34.95 1.22
N PHE A 779 19.32 -35.29 1.20
CA PHE A 779 18.44 -35.40 2.36
C PHE A 779 17.53 -36.62 2.18
N ARG A 780 16.96 -37.14 3.27
CA ARG A 780 15.89 -38.15 3.19
C ARG A 780 14.89 -38.03 4.33
N VAL A 781 13.64 -38.35 4.02
CA VAL A 781 12.53 -38.38 4.99
C VAL A 781 12.23 -39.80 5.52
N VAL A 782 13.01 -40.79 5.09
CA VAL A 782 13.02 -42.15 5.65
C VAL A 782 14.26 -42.36 6.53
N PRO A 783 14.15 -43.11 7.63
CA PRO A 783 15.32 -43.43 8.46
C PRO A 783 16.32 -44.36 7.74
N SER A 784 17.58 -44.27 8.17
CA SER A 784 18.69 -45.06 7.65
C SER A 784 18.59 -46.54 8.04
N ASP A 785 19.08 -47.43 7.18
CA ASP A 785 19.34 -48.84 7.47
C ASP A 785 20.33 -49.01 8.63
N ALA A 786 21.19 -48.00 8.91
CA ALA A 786 22.05 -47.98 10.09
C ALA A 786 21.24 -48.03 11.41
N ILE A 787 19.95 -47.73 11.34
CA ILE A 787 18.98 -47.86 12.42
C ILE A 787 18.18 -49.17 12.27
N GLN A 788 17.81 -49.56 11.03
CA GLN A 788 17.00 -50.77 10.79
C GLN A 788 17.77 -52.08 11.05
N GLY A 789 19.05 -52.16 10.73
CA GLY A 789 19.88 -53.35 10.97
C GLY A 789 19.89 -53.78 12.44
N PRO A 790 20.22 -52.88 13.38
CA PRO A 790 20.09 -53.14 14.82
C PRO A 790 18.66 -53.51 15.25
N ALA A 791 17.64 -52.85 14.70
CA ALA A 791 16.24 -53.18 14.99
C ALA A 791 15.90 -54.61 14.56
N LEU A 792 16.35 -55.04 13.38
CA LEU A 792 16.19 -56.40 12.88
C LEU A 792 16.92 -57.42 13.75
N ALA A 793 18.13 -57.13 14.23
CA ALA A 793 18.85 -57.99 15.18
C ALA A 793 18.07 -58.20 16.48
N ASP A 794 17.45 -57.15 17.02
CA ASP A 794 16.56 -57.25 18.18
C ASP A 794 15.30 -58.08 17.87
N VAL A 795 14.72 -57.93 16.68
CA VAL A 795 13.53 -58.67 16.24
C VAL A 795 13.81 -60.16 16.14
N VAL A 796 14.93 -60.55 15.54
CA VAL A 796 15.37 -61.95 15.44
C VAL A 796 15.61 -62.53 16.85
N THR A 797 16.28 -61.76 17.72
CA THR A 797 16.55 -62.17 19.10
C THR A 797 15.24 -62.39 19.88
N ALA A 798 14.27 -61.48 19.74
CA ALA A 798 12.97 -61.58 20.40
C ALA A 798 12.11 -62.73 19.86
N GLY A 799 12.28 -63.08 18.58
CA GLY A 799 11.65 -64.26 17.96
C GLY A 799 12.27 -65.59 18.42
N GLY A 800 13.41 -65.56 19.12
CA GLY A 800 14.08 -66.74 19.67
C GLY A 800 14.93 -67.52 18.67
N SER A 801 15.20 -66.95 17.50
CA SER A 801 16.07 -67.55 16.48
C SER A 801 17.55 -67.30 16.80
N SER A 802 18.40 -68.26 16.47
CA SER A 802 19.83 -68.17 16.81
C SER A 802 20.78 -68.67 15.71
N ASN A 803 20.29 -69.46 14.74
CA ASN A 803 21.04 -69.98 13.61
C ASN A 803 20.46 -69.46 12.29
N ILE A 804 20.50 -68.13 12.11
CA ILE A 804 19.83 -67.42 11.00
C ILE A 804 20.70 -67.35 9.74
N ALA A 805 20.12 -67.64 8.57
CA ALA A 805 20.72 -67.33 7.28
C ALA A 805 20.39 -65.88 6.88
N LEU A 806 21.39 -65.12 6.46
CA LEU A 806 21.20 -63.80 5.86
C LEU A 806 21.13 -63.94 4.34
N LEU A 807 19.93 -63.83 3.78
CA LEU A 807 19.70 -63.91 2.34
C LEU A 807 19.40 -62.51 1.80
N HIS A 808 20.27 -61.97 0.94
CA HIS A 808 20.17 -60.58 0.51
C HIS A 808 20.41 -60.40 -0.99
N MET A 809 19.77 -59.39 -1.57
CA MET A 809 20.10 -58.94 -2.93
C MET A 809 21.45 -58.22 -2.96
N ASN A 810 22.20 -58.41 -4.05
CA ASN A 810 23.50 -57.80 -4.32
C ASN A 810 23.36 -56.46 -5.05
N ASN A 811 22.61 -55.53 -4.46
CA ASN A 811 22.56 -54.13 -4.90
C ASN A 811 22.87 -53.20 -3.73
N ASP A 812 22.86 -51.88 -3.95
CA ASP A 812 23.19 -50.90 -2.91
C ASP A 812 22.23 -50.98 -1.72
N TYR A 813 20.92 -51.18 -1.93
CA TYR A 813 19.97 -51.35 -0.83
C TYR A 813 20.25 -52.64 -0.03
N GLY A 814 20.19 -53.79 -0.70
CA GLY A 814 20.25 -55.08 -0.05
C GLY A 814 21.58 -55.34 0.63
N SER A 815 22.70 -54.98 -0.01
CA SER A 815 24.03 -55.10 0.61
C SER A 815 24.16 -54.17 1.81
N GLY A 816 23.65 -52.94 1.72
CA GLY A 816 23.74 -51.96 2.81
C GLY A 816 22.99 -52.38 4.07
N LEU A 817 21.75 -52.82 3.93
CA LEU A 817 20.96 -53.32 5.06
C LEU A 817 21.51 -54.67 5.58
N ALA A 818 21.99 -55.54 4.69
CA ALA A 818 22.58 -56.81 5.07
C ALA A 818 23.84 -56.62 5.91
N ASP A 819 24.74 -55.72 5.49
CA ASP A 819 25.95 -55.40 6.26
C ASP A 819 25.58 -54.73 7.59
N SER A 820 24.61 -53.81 7.62
CA SER A 820 24.18 -53.21 8.88
C SER A 820 23.57 -54.22 9.86
N PHE A 821 22.84 -55.23 9.38
CA PHE A 821 22.31 -56.31 10.21
C PHE A 821 23.42 -57.26 10.67
N ASP A 822 24.32 -57.67 9.78
CA ASP A 822 25.45 -58.56 10.08
C ASP A 822 26.37 -57.95 11.14
N ASP A 823 26.70 -56.66 11.00
CA ASP A 823 27.47 -55.91 11.99
C ASP A 823 26.76 -55.90 13.35
N ALA A 824 25.47 -55.54 13.39
CA ALA A 824 24.69 -55.51 14.64
C ALA A 824 24.57 -56.91 15.28
N TRP A 825 24.38 -57.95 14.48
CA TRP A 825 24.25 -59.33 14.92
C TRP A 825 25.56 -59.86 15.51
N THR A 826 26.68 -59.57 14.84
CA THR A 826 28.02 -60.00 15.29
C THR A 826 28.51 -59.19 16.49
N ASP A 827 28.20 -57.89 16.57
CA ASP A 827 28.49 -57.05 17.74
C ASP A 827 27.74 -57.49 19.00
N ALA A 828 26.54 -58.06 18.83
CA ALA A 828 25.80 -58.72 19.91
C ALA A 828 26.40 -60.08 20.33
N GLY A 829 27.46 -60.54 19.66
CA GLY A 829 28.17 -61.78 19.95
C GLY A 829 27.58 -63.03 19.27
N ASN A 830 26.70 -62.85 18.29
CA ASN A 830 26.10 -63.96 17.53
C ASN A 830 26.92 -64.28 16.27
N THR A 831 26.52 -65.32 15.53
CA THR A 831 27.13 -65.70 14.24
C THR A 831 26.01 -66.10 13.28
N LEU A 832 26.15 -65.77 11.99
CA LEU A 832 25.21 -66.19 10.96
C LEU A 832 25.39 -67.69 10.65
N CYS A 833 24.29 -68.36 10.32
CA CYS A 833 24.30 -69.71 9.76
C CYS A 833 24.99 -69.70 8.39
N ASP A 834 24.57 -68.78 7.52
CA ASP A 834 25.17 -68.51 6.22
C ASP A 834 24.86 -67.06 5.80
N LYS A 835 25.65 -66.49 4.89
CA LYS A 835 25.41 -65.18 4.25
C LYS A 835 25.41 -65.38 2.73
N ILE A 836 24.22 -65.27 2.14
CA ILE A 836 23.94 -65.69 0.77
C ILE A 836 23.44 -64.49 -0.02
N GLY A 837 24.21 -64.09 -1.02
CA GLY A 837 23.84 -63.03 -1.96
C GLY A 837 23.22 -63.57 -3.26
N TYR A 838 22.25 -62.86 -3.83
CA TYR A 838 21.74 -63.11 -5.19
C TYR A 838 21.78 -61.83 -6.05
N ALA A 839 21.86 -61.98 -7.36
CA ALA A 839 21.84 -60.83 -8.27
C ALA A 839 20.40 -60.34 -8.49
N ASP A 840 20.22 -59.05 -8.66
CA ASP A 840 18.94 -58.40 -8.99
C ASP A 840 18.32 -58.84 -10.34
N THR A 841 19.08 -59.59 -11.15
CA THR A 841 18.63 -60.19 -12.41
C THR A 841 18.34 -61.69 -12.29
N ASP A 842 18.55 -62.28 -11.11
CA ASP A 842 18.23 -63.68 -10.86
C ASP A 842 16.71 -63.88 -10.87
N THR A 843 16.27 -64.98 -11.48
CA THR A 843 14.85 -65.39 -11.54
C THR A 843 14.63 -66.82 -11.05
N ASP A 844 15.72 -67.46 -10.63
CA ASP A 844 15.76 -68.82 -10.08
C ASP A 844 16.59 -68.75 -8.79
N PHE A 845 15.93 -69.04 -7.67
CA PHE A 845 16.49 -68.95 -6.33
C PHE A 845 16.80 -70.33 -5.72
N THR A 846 16.68 -71.42 -6.49
CA THR A 846 16.84 -72.79 -5.98
C THR A 846 18.19 -73.00 -5.31
N SER A 847 19.27 -72.45 -5.86
CA SER A 847 20.62 -72.66 -5.30
C SER A 847 20.85 -71.92 -3.99
N GLN A 848 20.27 -70.72 -3.87
CA GLN A 848 20.34 -69.86 -2.70
C GLN A 848 19.55 -70.46 -1.56
N VAL A 849 18.33 -70.93 -1.83
CA VAL A 849 17.51 -71.65 -0.85
C VAL A 849 18.13 -72.99 -0.46
N GLN A 850 18.74 -73.72 -1.39
CA GLN A 850 19.43 -74.97 -1.07
C GLN A 850 20.59 -74.74 -0.09
N ALA A 851 21.32 -73.62 -0.19
CA ALA A 851 22.36 -73.27 0.77
C ALA A 851 21.79 -73.03 2.19
N VAL A 852 20.62 -72.38 2.30
CA VAL A 852 19.90 -72.24 3.58
C VAL A 852 19.56 -73.61 4.19
N VAL A 853 19.02 -74.52 3.37
CA VAL A 853 18.61 -75.86 3.81
C VAL A 853 19.83 -76.72 4.19
N ASP A 854 20.88 -76.72 3.37
CA ASP A 854 22.11 -77.49 3.59
C ASP A 854 22.90 -76.99 4.82
N GLY A 855 22.83 -75.69 5.10
CA GLY A 855 23.39 -75.07 6.29
C GLY A 855 22.68 -75.47 7.59
N GLY A 856 21.46 -76.04 7.49
CA GLY A 856 20.65 -76.39 8.66
C GLY A 856 20.19 -75.16 9.44
N CYS A 857 19.93 -74.05 8.74
CA CYS A 857 19.53 -72.79 9.35
C CYS A 857 18.14 -72.90 10.00
N ASP A 858 17.94 -72.26 11.15
CA ASP A 858 16.65 -72.29 11.88
C ASP A 858 15.71 -71.15 11.45
N SER A 859 16.23 -70.19 10.70
CA SER A 859 15.53 -68.99 10.27
C SER A 859 16.24 -68.33 9.08
N VAL A 860 15.55 -67.43 8.40
CA VAL A 860 16.06 -66.62 7.29
C VAL A 860 15.77 -65.14 7.57
N MET A 861 16.79 -64.29 7.47
CA MET A 861 16.65 -62.85 7.29
C MET A 861 16.65 -62.56 5.79
N LEU A 862 15.51 -62.12 5.26
CA LEU A 862 15.29 -61.84 3.86
C LEU A 862 15.35 -60.33 3.61
N ILE A 863 16.41 -59.88 2.95
CA ILE A 863 16.58 -58.50 2.50
C ILE A 863 16.44 -58.48 0.98
N SER A 864 15.23 -58.16 0.54
CA SER A 864 14.78 -58.33 -0.84
C SER A 864 13.68 -57.31 -1.15
N TYR A 865 13.39 -57.11 -2.43
CA TYR A 865 12.15 -56.46 -2.85
C TYR A 865 11.02 -57.48 -2.99
N ALA A 866 9.78 -57.02 -2.82
CA ALA A 866 8.58 -57.86 -2.74
C ALA A 866 8.51 -58.97 -3.81
N SER A 867 8.79 -58.68 -5.08
CA SER A 867 8.70 -59.69 -6.15
C SER A 867 9.72 -60.84 -5.98
N ASP A 868 10.98 -60.53 -5.72
CA ASP A 868 12.02 -61.54 -5.50
C ASP A 868 11.80 -62.24 -4.16
N GLY A 869 11.39 -61.49 -3.14
CA GLY A 869 11.09 -62.01 -1.81
C GLY A 869 9.96 -63.04 -1.84
N ALA A 870 8.91 -62.77 -2.61
CA ALA A 870 7.83 -63.71 -2.86
C ALA A 870 8.34 -65.01 -3.50
N ALA A 871 9.15 -64.91 -4.57
CA ALA A 871 9.71 -66.07 -5.25
C ALA A 871 10.65 -66.90 -4.36
N ILE A 872 11.45 -66.23 -3.52
CA ILE A 872 12.32 -66.87 -2.52
C ILE A 872 11.49 -67.60 -1.46
N LEU A 873 10.41 -67.00 -0.97
CA LEU A 873 9.49 -67.62 -0.03
C LEU A 873 8.82 -68.86 -0.62
N GLU A 874 8.40 -68.81 -1.88
CA GLU A 874 7.87 -69.97 -2.59
C GLU A 874 8.90 -71.09 -2.73
N GLU A 875 10.15 -70.74 -3.06
CA GLU A 875 11.23 -71.72 -3.19
C GLU A 875 11.59 -72.34 -1.82
N LEU A 876 11.57 -71.56 -0.73
CA LEU A 876 11.70 -72.06 0.64
C LEU A 876 10.60 -73.10 0.95
N SER A 877 9.35 -72.82 0.56
CA SER A 877 8.25 -73.79 0.67
C SER A 877 8.50 -75.06 -0.14
N ALA A 878 8.91 -74.90 -1.41
CA ALA A 878 9.16 -76.00 -2.33
C ALA A 878 10.25 -76.95 -1.82
N GLN A 879 11.26 -76.42 -1.13
CA GLN A 879 12.32 -77.19 -0.49
C GLN A 879 12.00 -77.62 0.96
N SER A 880 10.74 -77.46 1.40
CA SER A 880 10.24 -77.87 2.71
C SER A 880 10.97 -77.21 3.90
N PHE A 881 11.40 -75.96 3.75
CA PHE A 881 11.94 -75.16 4.85
C PHE A 881 10.82 -74.81 5.84
N THR A 882 11.09 -74.96 7.14
CA THR A 882 10.10 -74.70 8.20
C THR A 882 10.61 -73.71 9.26
N GLY A 883 11.72 -73.03 8.98
CA GLY A 883 12.30 -72.04 9.89
C GLY A 883 11.53 -70.73 9.88
N ALA A 884 11.82 -69.85 10.85
CA ALA A 884 11.19 -68.54 10.92
C ALA A 884 11.71 -67.63 9.78
N VAL A 885 10.83 -66.79 9.24
CA VAL A 885 11.20 -65.77 8.25
C VAL A 885 11.15 -64.39 8.89
N TYR A 886 12.25 -63.66 8.76
CA TYR A 886 12.39 -62.26 9.11
C TYR A 886 12.69 -61.45 7.86
N GLY A 887 12.36 -60.16 7.82
CA GLY A 887 12.81 -59.31 6.71
C GLY A 887 12.74 -57.81 6.96
N GLY A 888 13.34 -57.07 6.04
CA GLY A 888 13.39 -55.61 6.04
C GLY A 888 12.14 -54.96 5.42
N ASP A 889 12.27 -53.67 5.14
CA ASP A 889 11.20 -52.82 4.62
C ASP A 889 10.79 -53.20 3.19
N GLY A 890 11.72 -53.73 2.38
CA GLY A 890 11.48 -54.14 1.00
C GLY A 890 10.49 -55.28 0.82
N ILE A 891 10.16 -56.02 1.89
CA ILE A 891 9.13 -57.07 1.89
C ILE A 891 7.97 -56.79 2.85
N ALA A 892 7.98 -55.69 3.59
CA ALA A 892 7.06 -55.41 4.72
C ALA A 892 5.70 -54.83 4.27
N GLU A 893 5.08 -55.43 3.27
CA GLU A 893 3.87 -54.91 2.63
C GLU A 893 2.99 -56.03 2.04
N GLU A 894 1.68 -55.82 1.95
CA GLU A 894 0.71 -56.87 1.57
C GLU A 894 0.78 -57.27 0.09
N GLY A 895 1.25 -56.37 -0.77
CA GLY A 895 1.49 -56.57 -2.19
C GLY A 895 2.53 -57.64 -2.50
N ILE A 896 3.36 -58.08 -1.54
CA ILE A 896 4.23 -59.25 -1.71
C ILE A 896 3.45 -60.51 -2.08
N ALA A 897 2.18 -60.60 -1.66
CA ALA A 897 1.30 -61.71 -2.00
C ALA A 897 0.87 -61.72 -3.47
N VAL A 898 1.02 -60.59 -4.18
CA VAL A 898 0.58 -60.45 -5.57
C VAL A 898 1.43 -61.33 -6.47
N GLY A 899 0.81 -62.36 -7.04
CA GLY A 899 1.47 -63.30 -7.95
C GLY A 899 2.02 -64.55 -7.27
N MET A 900 1.97 -64.65 -5.93
CA MET A 900 2.28 -65.90 -5.23
C MET A 900 1.23 -66.98 -5.55
N SER A 901 1.72 -68.17 -5.85
CA SER A 901 0.95 -69.40 -6.01
C SER A 901 0.54 -70.02 -4.66
N ASP A 902 1.33 -69.79 -3.61
CA ASP A 902 1.04 -70.21 -2.23
C ASP A 902 1.48 -69.13 -1.23
N THR A 903 0.51 -68.43 -0.64
CA THR A 903 0.77 -67.38 0.35
C THR A 903 1.05 -67.93 1.75
N SER A 904 0.90 -69.23 2.01
CA SER A 904 1.00 -69.78 3.37
C SER A 904 2.37 -69.57 4.03
N MET A 905 3.45 -69.41 3.25
CA MET A 905 4.78 -69.08 3.77
C MET A 905 4.90 -67.67 4.36
N LEU A 906 3.98 -66.77 4.00
CA LEU A 906 3.91 -65.47 4.65
C LEU A 906 3.34 -65.60 6.06
N ASP A 907 2.53 -66.61 6.37
CA ASP A 907 1.88 -66.71 7.68
C ASP A 907 2.91 -66.84 8.81
N GLY A 908 2.93 -65.84 9.70
CA GLY A 908 3.88 -65.74 10.79
C GLY A 908 5.26 -65.16 10.42
N ALA A 909 5.51 -64.81 9.16
CA ALA A 909 6.70 -64.05 8.79
C ALA A 909 6.69 -62.67 9.45
N VAL A 910 7.85 -62.21 9.93
CA VAL A 910 7.98 -60.93 10.64
C VAL A 910 8.85 -59.99 9.83
N ALA A 911 8.39 -58.78 9.56
CA ALA A 911 9.21 -57.78 8.85
C ALA A 911 9.18 -56.43 9.55
N THR A 912 10.17 -55.58 9.26
CA THR A 912 10.21 -54.21 9.78
C THR A 912 10.04 -53.19 8.67
N LYS A 913 9.29 -52.12 8.93
CA LYS A 913 9.23 -50.92 8.08
C LYS A 913 9.21 -49.68 8.96
N PRO A 914 9.58 -48.49 8.45
CA PRO A 914 9.45 -47.26 9.22
C PRO A 914 8.07 -47.14 9.87
N ALA A 915 8.04 -46.81 11.15
CA ALA A 915 6.79 -46.66 11.88
C ALA A 915 6.03 -45.43 11.37
N SER A 916 4.72 -45.58 11.18
CA SER A 916 3.85 -44.45 10.88
C SER A 916 3.96 -43.36 11.96
N ALA A 917 3.76 -42.12 11.55
CA ALA A 917 3.66 -41.01 12.48
C ALA A 917 2.61 -41.28 13.58
N THR A 918 2.87 -40.75 14.78
CA THR A 918 1.77 -40.44 15.71
C THR A 918 0.77 -39.56 14.95
N PRO A 919 -0.53 -39.91 14.93
CA PRO A 919 -1.53 -39.15 14.19
C PRO A 919 -1.45 -37.66 14.50
N ASN A 920 -1.26 -36.88 13.44
CA ASN A 920 -1.29 -35.42 13.46
C ASN A 920 -2.22 -34.93 12.35
N GLU A 921 -2.52 -33.65 12.33
CA GLU A 921 -3.50 -33.08 11.39
C GLU A 921 -3.11 -33.34 9.93
N ARG A 922 -1.83 -33.16 9.58
CA ARG A 922 -1.34 -33.37 8.22
C ARG A 922 -1.37 -34.85 7.83
N SER A 923 -0.97 -35.76 8.73
CA SER A 923 -1.05 -37.20 8.48
C SER A 923 -2.49 -37.67 8.32
N MET A 924 -3.43 -37.12 9.09
CA MET A 924 -4.86 -37.46 8.98
C MET A 924 -5.48 -36.91 7.70
N ALA A 925 -5.19 -35.66 7.35
CA ALA A 925 -5.66 -35.04 6.11
C ALA A 925 -5.12 -35.78 4.89
N PHE A 926 -3.81 -36.07 4.88
CA PHE A 926 -3.18 -36.86 3.83
C PHE A 926 -3.81 -38.26 3.75
N ALA A 927 -3.97 -38.97 4.87
CA ALA A 927 -4.57 -40.31 4.86
C ALA A 927 -6.00 -40.32 4.30
N ALA A 928 -6.80 -39.29 4.61
CA ALA A 928 -8.16 -39.16 4.07
C ALA A 928 -8.15 -38.93 2.54
N ILE A 929 -7.30 -38.03 2.04
CA ILE A 929 -7.19 -37.73 0.61
C ILE A 929 -6.59 -38.93 -0.14
N CYS A 930 -5.47 -39.45 0.33
CA CYS A 930 -4.78 -40.61 -0.23
C CYS A 930 -5.69 -41.84 -0.26
N GLY A 931 -6.44 -42.11 0.82
CA GLY A 931 -7.41 -43.19 0.90
C GLY A 931 -8.56 -43.10 -0.10
N SER A 932 -8.87 -41.91 -0.61
CA SER A 932 -9.87 -41.70 -1.68
C SER A 932 -9.32 -41.94 -3.09
N ILE A 933 -8.00 -42.06 -3.24
CA ILE A 933 -7.30 -42.27 -4.51
C ILE A 933 -6.75 -43.71 -4.53
N PRO A 934 -7.29 -44.63 -5.34
CA PRO A 934 -6.91 -46.06 -5.32
C PRO A 934 -5.39 -46.30 -5.42
N ASP A 935 -4.70 -45.59 -6.31
CA ASP A 935 -3.25 -45.73 -6.50
C ASP A 935 -2.46 -45.29 -5.25
N CYS A 936 -2.91 -44.24 -4.56
CA CYS A 936 -2.26 -43.76 -3.34
C CYS A 936 -2.55 -44.69 -2.15
N ALA A 937 -3.81 -45.11 -1.99
CA ALA A 937 -4.24 -45.97 -0.89
C ALA A 937 -3.53 -47.33 -0.87
N GLY A 938 -3.20 -47.87 -2.05
CA GLY A 938 -2.45 -49.12 -2.20
C GLY A 938 -0.94 -48.94 -2.32
N GLY A 939 -0.42 -47.72 -2.24
CA GLY A 939 1.00 -47.43 -2.40
C GLY A 939 1.80 -47.56 -1.10
N ILE A 940 3.08 -47.89 -1.23
CA ILE A 940 4.07 -47.79 -0.14
C ILE A 940 4.73 -46.40 -0.16
N TYR A 941 5.36 -46.00 0.94
CA TYR A 941 6.07 -44.71 1.10
C TYR A 941 5.34 -43.47 0.57
N THR A 942 4.00 -43.48 0.54
CA THR A 942 3.20 -42.41 -0.06
C THR A 942 3.22 -41.16 0.82
N ALA A 943 3.20 -41.32 2.14
CA ALA A 943 3.31 -40.20 3.08
C ALA A 943 4.69 -39.52 2.98
N GLU A 944 5.75 -40.28 2.73
CA GLU A 944 7.12 -39.81 2.56
C GLU A 944 7.31 -39.09 1.22
N ALA A 945 6.74 -39.62 0.13
CA ALA A 945 6.75 -38.95 -1.16
C ALA A 945 6.00 -37.60 -1.08
N PHE A 946 4.89 -37.57 -0.35
CA PHE A 946 4.17 -36.34 -0.02
C PHE A 946 5.04 -35.36 0.78
N ASP A 947 5.64 -35.80 1.89
CA ASP A 947 6.46 -34.95 2.76
C ASP A 947 7.68 -34.35 2.05
N ALA A 948 8.36 -35.12 1.19
CA ALA A 948 9.50 -34.63 0.43
C ALA A 948 9.13 -33.43 -0.47
N ILE A 949 7.97 -33.49 -1.15
CA ILE A 949 7.49 -32.39 -1.99
C ILE A 949 7.06 -31.19 -1.15
N ILE A 950 6.36 -31.41 -0.03
CA ILE A 950 5.94 -30.32 0.86
C ILE A 950 7.14 -29.59 1.46
N ILE A 951 8.17 -30.32 1.92
CA ILE A 951 9.40 -29.71 2.45
C ILE A 951 10.10 -28.88 1.36
N ILE A 952 10.20 -29.39 0.13
CA ILE A 952 10.75 -28.61 -1.00
C ILE A 952 9.93 -27.33 -1.23
N GLY A 953 8.60 -27.42 -1.28
CA GLY A 953 7.71 -26.28 -1.51
C GLY A 953 7.86 -25.18 -0.44
N TYR A 954 7.80 -25.54 0.84
CA TYR A 954 8.05 -24.58 1.93
C TYR A 954 9.46 -24.01 1.92
N SER A 955 10.46 -24.79 1.51
CA SER A 955 11.85 -24.31 1.39
C SER A 955 11.99 -23.24 0.31
N VAL A 956 11.19 -23.31 -0.76
CA VAL A 956 11.15 -22.26 -1.79
C VAL A 956 10.53 -20.98 -1.23
N PHE A 957 9.44 -21.06 -0.46
CA PHE A 957 8.88 -19.88 0.21
C PHE A 957 9.91 -19.24 1.15
N ALA A 958 10.55 -20.05 2.00
CA ALA A 958 11.58 -19.58 2.91
C ALA A 958 12.77 -18.93 2.18
N GLN A 959 13.17 -19.48 1.02
CA GLN A 959 14.24 -18.93 0.20
C GLN A 959 13.89 -17.56 -0.37
N LEU A 960 12.67 -17.38 -0.87
CA LEU A 960 12.22 -16.11 -1.47
C LEU A 960 12.07 -14.99 -0.43
N SER A 961 11.79 -15.35 0.83
CA SER A 961 11.78 -14.42 1.96
C SER A 961 13.15 -14.22 2.62
N SER A 962 14.20 -14.88 2.11
CA SER A 962 15.57 -14.80 2.63
C SER A 962 16.44 -13.83 1.81
N PRO A 963 17.59 -13.37 2.34
CA PRO A 963 18.52 -12.55 1.57
C PRO A 963 18.89 -13.19 0.22
N GLU A 964 19.01 -12.36 -0.81
CA GLU A 964 19.36 -12.78 -2.17
C GLU A 964 20.62 -13.67 -2.17
N GLY A 965 20.55 -14.79 -2.89
CA GLY A 965 21.65 -15.77 -2.97
C GLY A 965 21.67 -16.84 -1.87
N THR A 966 20.69 -16.84 -0.96
CA THR A 966 20.52 -17.93 0.03
C THR A 966 20.29 -19.28 -0.68
N PRO A 967 21.11 -20.32 -0.47
CA PRO A 967 20.94 -21.61 -1.13
C PRO A 967 19.68 -22.35 -0.64
N LEU A 968 18.94 -22.97 -1.58
CA LEU A 968 17.73 -23.75 -1.25
C LEU A 968 18.02 -24.91 -0.30
N SER A 969 19.20 -25.53 -0.39
CA SER A 969 19.63 -26.58 0.54
C SER A 969 19.70 -26.13 2.00
N ALA A 970 20.11 -24.88 2.25
CA ALA A 970 20.10 -24.32 3.59
C ALA A 970 18.66 -24.15 4.10
N MET A 971 17.72 -23.76 3.22
CA MET A 971 16.30 -23.67 3.56
C MET A 971 15.68 -25.04 3.79
N ILE A 972 16.04 -26.08 3.04
CA ILE A 972 15.63 -27.46 3.31
C ILE A 972 16.09 -27.91 4.69
N SER A 973 17.34 -27.63 5.07
CA SER A 973 17.83 -27.92 6.42
C SER A 973 17.03 -27.20 7.50
N VAL A 974 16.67 -25.93 7.30
CA VAL A 974 15.93 -25.10 8.27
C VAL A 974 14.47 -25.52 8.37
N VAL A 975 13.76 -25.58 7.22
CA VAL A 975 12.35 -25.99 7.15
C VAL A 975 12.17 -27.39 7.69
N GLY A 976 13.12 -28.30 7.40
CA GLY A 976 13.09 -29.67 7.87
C GLY A 976 13.46 -29.86 9.34
N GLN A 977 13.74 -28.83 10.13
CA GLN A 977 13.93 -28.99 11.58
C GLN A 977 12.59 -29.02 12.32
N GLY A 978 12.23 -30.15 12.91
CA GLY A 978 10.96 -30.31 13.64
C GLY A 978 9.72 -30.24 12.75
N PHE A 979 9.88 -30.48 11.44
CA PHE A 979 8.79 -30.39 10.48
C PHE A 979 7.77 -31.51 10.71
N VAL A 980 6.52 -31.13 10.99
CA VAL A 980 5.42 -32.09 11.21
C VAL A 980 4.83 -32.51 9.86
N GLY A 981 5.25 -33.67 9.37
CA GLY A 981 4.82 -34.28 8.12
C GLY A 981 3.72 -35.32 8.27
N ALA A 982 3.26 -35.84 7.13
CA ALA A 982 2.35 -36.96 7.03
C ALA A 982 3.00 -38.29 7.45
N SER A 983 4.30 -38.48 7.20
CA SER A 983 5.03 -39.70 7.60
C SER A 983 5.69 -39.59 8.97
N GLY A 984 5.85 -38.38 9.52
CA GLY A 984 6.44 -38.20 10.84
C GLY A 984 6.87 -36.77 11.13
N VAL A 985 7.51 -36.59 12.29
CA VAL A 985 8.25 -35.37 12.57
C VAL A 985 9.66 -35.53 12.03
N HIS A 986 10.04 -34.66 11.11
CA HIS A 986 11.34 -34.68 10.45
C HIS A 986 12.28 -33.68 11.12
N SER A 987 13.53 -34.09 11.34
CA SER A 987 14.64 -33.24 11.79
C SER A 987 15.91 -33.72 11.12
N PHE A 988 16.38 -32.99 10.10
CA PHE A 988 17.58 -33.37 9.37
C PHE A 988 18.83 -33.14 10.23
N ASP A 989 19.68 -34.17 10.33
CA ASP A 989 21.02 -34.02 10.87
C ASP A 989 22.00 -33.43 9.83
N ALA A 990 23.29 -33.36 10.18
CA ALA A 990 24.32 -32.82 9.30
C ALA A 990 24.58 -33.66 8.04
N GLY A 991 24.19 -34.94 8.04
CA GLY A 991 24.23 -35.84 6.88
C GLY A 991 22.97 -35.76 6.01
N GLY A 992 21.97 -34.97 6.42
CA GLY A 992 20.67 -34.90 5.76
C GLY A 992 19.72 -36.03 6.16
N ASP A 993 20.04 -36.78 7.23
CA ASP A 993 19.25 -37.91 7.69
C ASP A 993 18.19 -37.52 8.71
N VAL A 994 17.15 -38.34 8.79
CA VAL A 994 16.17 -38.30 9.87
C VAL A 994 16.33 -39.51 10.80
N ALA A 995 16.08 -39.31 12.09
CA ALA A 995 16.04 -40.42 13.06
C ALA A 995 14.82 -41.34 12.85
N GLY A 996 13.74 -40.81 12.24
CA GLY A 996 12.46 -41.49 12.08
C GLY A 996 11.71 -41.70 13.41
N ASN A 997 10.56 -42.37 13.32
CA ASN A 997 9.70 -42.69 14.48
C ASN A 997 9.97 -44.08 15.08
N GLY A 998 11.11 -44.70 14.73
CA GLY A 998 11.35 -46.12 14.95
C GLY A 998 10.76 -46.98 13.83
N TYR A 999 10.57 -48.27 14.10
CA TYR A 999 10.11 -49.26 13.12
C TYR A 999 8.84 -49.96 13.60
N CYS A 1000 7.84 -50.07 12.74
CA CYS A 1000 6.80 -51.09 12.90
C CYS A 1000 7.47 -52.46 12.76
N VAL A 1001 7.22 -53.35 13.71
CA VAL A 1001 7.60 -54.77 13.67
C VAL A 1001 6.32 -55.55 13.39
N GLY A 1002 6.05 -55.75 12.10
CA GLY A 1002 4.80 -56.36 11.65
C GLY A 1002 4.89 -57.87 11.49
N THR A 1003 3.76 -58.54 11.70
CA THR A 1003 3.62 -59.98 11.45
C THR A 1003 2.61 -60.17 10.34
N PHE A 1004 2.98 -60.97 9.34
CA PHE A 1004 2.07 -61.39 8.29
C PHE A 1004 1.08 -62.43 8.82
N ALA A 1005 -0.19 -62.29 8.45
CA ALA A 1005 -1.23 -63.27 8.74
C ALA A 1005 -1.99 -63.60 7.46
N VAL A 1006 -2.22 -64.89 7.22
CA VAL A 1006 -2.90 -65.40 6.02
C VAL A 1006 -4.23 -66.01 6.41
N ALA A 1007 -5.33 -65.42 5.92
CA ALA A 1007 -6.66 -65.95 6.13
C ALA A 1007 -6.90 -67.24 5.32
N GLY A 1008 -7.90 -68.02 5.72
CA GLY A 1008 -8.23 -69.30 5.05
C GLY A 1008 -8.69 -69.17 3.59
N ASP A 1009 -8.97 -67.95 3.12
CA ASP A 1009 -9.27 -67.63 1.71
C ASP A 1009 -8.05 -67.13 0.92
N GLY A 1010 -6.87 -67.11 1.55
CA GLY A 1010 -5.60 -66.66 0.96
C GLY A 1010 -5.32 -65.16 1.11
N THR A 1011 -6.24 -64.39 1.72
CA THR A 1011 -6.03 -62.96 1.98
C THR A 1011 -4.87 -62.75 2.96
N VAL A 1012 -3.92 -61.91 2.58
CA VAL A 1012 -2.74 -61.57 3.39
C VAL A 1012 -2.98 -60.23 4.08
N SER A 1013 -2.58 -60.14 5.34
CA SER A 1013 -2.53 -58.89 6.10
C SER A 1013 -1.16 -58.70 6.73
N PHE A 1014 -0.68 -57.46 6.81
CA PHE A 1014 0.56 -57.12 7.52
C PHE A 1014 0.26 -56.29 8.77
N ASN A 1015 0.31 -56.92 9.94
CA ASN A 1015 -0.17 -56.32 11.19
C ASN A 1015 1.00 -55.79 12.03
N CYS A 1016 1.05 -54.46 12.21
CA CYS A 1016 2.02 -53.77 13.06
C CYS A 1016 1.70 -53.94 14.56
N ASP A 1017 1.84 -55.15 15.09
CA ASP A 1017 1.47 -55.50 16.47
C ASP A 1017 2.56 -55.14 17.51
N ARG A 1018 3.75 -54.76 17.03
CA ARG A 1018 4.90 -54.38 17.83
C ARG A 1018 5.61 -53.18 17.20
N PHE A 1019 6.31 -52.42 18.04
CA PHE A 1019 7.12 -51.27 17.61
C PHE A 1019 8.51 -51.36 18.19
N TRP A 1020 9.51 -51.00 17.40
CA TRP A 1020 10.89 -50.86 17.86
C TRP A 1020 11.24 -49.37 17.94
N THR A 1021 11.86 -48.96 19.05
CA THR A 1021 12.41 -47.62 19.23
C THR A 1021 13.86 -47.70 19.67
N ARG A 1022 14.67 -46.71 19.29
CA ARG A 1022 16.11 -46.70 19.57
C ARG A 1022 16.44 -46.76 21.07
N ASP A 1023 15.67 -46.07 21.89
CA ASP A 1023 15.89 -46.01 23.34
C ASP A 1023 15.17 -47.11 24.13
N GLY A 1024 14.15 -47.72 23.53
CA GLY A 1024 13.24 -48.64 24.21
C GLY A 1024 13.26 -50.08 23.72
N GLY A 1025 13.97 -50.38 22.62
CA GLY A 1025 13.93 -51.68 21.96
C GLY A 1025 12.52 -52.03 21.47
N ILE A 1026 12.20 -53.33 21.45
CA ILE A 1026 10.87 -53.85 21.04
C ILE A 1026 9.84 -53.65 22.14
N GLN A 1027 8.70 -53.10 21.75
CA GLN A 1027 7.53 -52.85 22.57
C GLN A 1027 6.29 -53.45 21.89
N ASN A 1028 5.30 -53.85 22.68
CA ASN A 1028 4.00 -54.27 22.13
C ASN A 1028 3.16 -53.02 21.81
N ALA A 1029 2.38 -53.08 20.74
CA ALA A 1029 1.45 -52.04 20.31
C ALA A 1029 0.34 -51.76 21.34
#